data_AF-A0AAW5JZR9-F1
#
_entry.id   AF-A0AAW5JZR9-F1
#
_cell.length_a   1.000
_cell.length_b   1.000
_cell.length_c   1.000
_cell.angle_alpha   90.00
_cell.angle_beta   90.00
_cell.angle_gamma   90.00
#
_symmetry.space_group_name_H-M   'P 1'
#
loop_
_entity.id
_entity.type
_entity.pdbx_description
1 polymer ?
#
loop_
_entity_poly.entity_id
_entity_poly.type
_entity_poly.pdbx_seq_one_letter_code
_entity_poly.pdbx_strand_id
1 'polypeptide(L)'
;MAKETTKKERIVDSVESLNARMAEVREAQRKFALYTQEQVDRIFLAAATAANKARIPLAKAAVEETGMGVMEDKVIKNHFASEYIYNYYKDVKTCGVIEEDKAFGTQKVAEPVGVIAAVIPTTNPTSTAIFKSLLALKTRNGIVISPHPKAKNSTIMAARIVLEAAVAAGAPENIIAWIDIPSLDMTNTVMREADLILATGGPGMVKAAYSSGKPALGVGAGNTPALIDESADIQLAVSSIIHSKTFDNGMICASEQSVIVLDPIYDKVRAEFAARGCYLLNKRETEQVRKTIIVNGALNAAIVGQSAFKIASLAGVSVPEKTKILIGEVESVDISEEFAHEKLSPVLAMYRAKDFSDAVAKAERLIADGGFGHTSSVYLNAVTEREKLDYFKSRMKTGRVLVNTPSSHGGIGDVYNFKTTPSLTLGCGSWGGNSVSENVGVKHLINIKTVAERRENMLWFRAPQKLYIKKGCLPVALRELKEVLGKKRVFVVTDSFLYNNGYTRAITDRLDEMGITHTTFFNVAPDPTLACAREGAAAMHAFAPDCIIALGGGSAMDAGKIMWVLYEHPEADFMDMAMRFADIRKRVYTFPKMGEKAYFIAVPTSAGTGSEVTPFAVITDEKSGVKYPLADYELMPNMAIVDADMMMNAPKGLTAASGIDAVTHALEAYAAMLATEYTDALALRALKSIFEYLPRAYDDGPNDPVAREKMGNAATMAGMAFANAFLGVCHSMAHKLGAFHHLPHGVANALMIEYVLRFNAEEVPSKMGTFPQYAYPHTLARYAEVADYLGIKGKNDGEKLENLIAAVNALKERVGIKKTIREYGVDEKAFIATLDEMTEQAFDDQCTGANPRYPLLSEIKEMYLKAYYGK
;
A
#
# COMPACT_ATOMS: atom_id res chain seq x y z
N MET A 1 -29.95 62.18 8.92
CA MET A 1 -28.63 62.20 9.58
C MET A 1 -28.16 60.76 9.73
N ALA A 2 -27.34 60.30 8.78
CA ALA A 2 -26.74 58.98 8.80
C ALA A 2 -25.53 58.98 9.74
N LYS A 3 -25.48 58.04 10.69
CA LYS A 3 -24.29 57.81 11.52
C LYS A 3 -23.24 57.11 10.66
N GLU A 4 -22.25 57.87 10.20
CA GLU A 4 -20.93 57.34 9.85
C GLU A 4 -20.32 56.68 11.09
N THR A 5 -20.40 55.36 11.18
CA THR A 5 -19.52 54.57 12.06
C THR A 5 -18.26 54.25 11.28
N THR A 6 -17.24 55.09 11.43
CA THR A 6 -15.86 54.78 11.05
C THR A 6 -15.40 53.54 11.84
N LYS A 7 -15.39 52.38 11.18
CA LYS A 7 -14.91 51.10 11.74
C LYS A 7 -13.39 51.24 11.92
N LYS A 8 -12.92 51.56 13.14
CA LYS A 8 -11.49 51.63 13.48
C LYS A 8 -10.84 50.29 13.13
N GLU A 9 -9.97 50.25 12.12
CA GLU A 9 -9.04 49.13 11.91
C GLU A 9 -8.23 48.95 13.20
N ARG A 10 -8.38 47.79 13.85
CA ARG A 10 -7.57 47.44 15.01
C ARG A 10 -6.18 47.03 14.53
N ILE A 11 -5.20 47.86 14.82
CA ILE A 11 -3.78 47.66 14.55
C ILE A 11 -3.29 46.45 15.36
N VAL A 12 -2.51 45.57 14.74
CA VAL A 12 -1.82 44.44 15.37
C VAL A 12 -0.37 44.82 15.65
N ASP A 13 -0.12 45.33 16.85
CA ASP A 13 1.18 45.82 17.33
C ASP A 13 1.72 45.09 18.57
N SER A 14 0.94 44.15 19.11
CA SER A 14 1.21 43.42 20.34
C SER A 14 0.68 41.99 20.28
N VAL A 15 1.23 41.09 21.10
CA VAL A 15 0.76 39.69 21.21
C VAL A 15 -0.74 39.61 21.56
N GLU A 16 -1.24 40.52 22.41
CA GLU A 16 -2.66 40.58 22.78
C GLU A 16 -3.53 40.91 21.56
N SER A 17 -3.17 41.97 20.80
CA SER A 17 -3.89 42.34 19.57
C SER A 17 -3.83 41.25 18.49
N LEU A 18 -2.71 40.52 18.41
CA LEU A 18 -2.55 39.38 17.50
C LEU A 18 -3.50 38.23 17.87
N ASN A 19 -3.56 37.85 19.14
CA ASN A 19 -4.44 36.78 19.60
C ASN A 19 -5.92 37.11 19.36
N ALA A 20 -6.32 38.37 19.61
CA ALA A 20 -7.66 38.84 19.28
C ALA A 20 -7.95 38.73 17.78
N ARG A 21 -6.99 39.12 16.93
CA ARG A 21 -7.12 39.01 15.47
C ARG A 21 -7.19 37.55 14.99
N MET A 22 -6.40 36.65 15.57
CA MET A 22 -6.45 35.22 15.25
C MET A 22 -7.81 34.60 15.59
N ALA A 23 -8.43 35.02 16.70
CA ALA A 23 -9.78 34.55 17.05
C ALA A 23 -10.83 34.97 16.00
N GLU A 24 -10.73 36.20 15.47
CA GLU A 24 -11.60 36.68 14.38
C GLU A 24 -11.40 35.86 13.09
N VAL A 25 -10.15 35.55 12.75
CA VAL A 25 -9.80 34.74 11.55
C VAL A 25 -10.31 33.31 11.71
N ARG A 26 -10.20 32.72 12.91
CA ARG A 26 -10.77 31.39 13.21
C ARG A 26 -12.29 31.39 13.02
N GLU A 27 -12.98 32.43 13.47
CA GLU A 27 -14.42 32.56 13.27
C GLU A 27 -14.80 32.73 11.79
N ALA A 28 -14.05 33.56 11.05
CA ALA A 28 -14.20 33.70 9.61
C ALA A 28 -14.00 32.35 8.88
N GLN A 29 -12.96 31.61 9.26
CA GLN A 29 -12.63 30.31 8.68
C GLN A 29 -13.74 29.28 8.93
N ARG A 30 -14.31 29.22 10.14
CA ARG A 30 -15.45 28.34 10.45
C ARG A 30 -16.64 28.57 9.51
N LYS A 31 -16.94 29.84 9.19
CA LYS A 31 -17.98 30.19 8.22
C LYS A 31 -17.58 29.78 6.80
N PHE A 32 -16.32 30.02 6.44
CA PHE A 32 -15.82 29.76 5.09
C PHE A 32 -15.70 28.27 4.76
N ALA A 33 -15.47 27.41 5.76
CA ALA A 33 -15.43 25.96 5.60
C ALA A 33 -16.73 25.37 5.00
N LEU A 34 -17.87 26.04 5.24
CA LEU A 34 -19.22 25.64 4.80
C LEU A 34 -19.55 26.04 3.35
N TYR A 35 -18.67 26.76 2.67
CA TYR A 35 -18.96 27.28 1.34
C TYR A 35 -18.88 26.17 0.29
N THR A 36 -19.73 26.28 -0.74
CA THR A 36 -19.68 25.37 -1.90
C THR A 36 -18.47 25.64 -2.78
N GLN A 37 -18.14 24.70 -3.65
CA GLN A 37 -17.05 24.85 -4.61
C GLN A 37 -17.22 26.10 -5.47
N GLU A 38 -18.43 26.37 -5.94
CA GLU A 38 -18.75 27.52 -6.80
C GLU A 38 -18.57 28.86 -6.07
N GLN A 39 -18.93 28.92 -4.79
CA GLN A 39 -18.73 30.11 -3.97
C GLN A 39 -17.23 30.38 -3.75
N VAL A 40 -16.46 29.33 -3.44
CA VAL A 40 -15.01 29.41 -3.28
C VAL A 40 -14.33 29.85 -4.57
N ASP A 41 -14.74 29.29 -5.71
CA ASP A 41 -14.15 29.58 -7.02
C ASP A 41 -14.45 31.02 -7.47
N ARG A 42 -15.65 31.53 -7.16
CA ARG A 42 -15.99 32.95 -7.39
C ARG A 42 -15.07 33.89 -6.59
N ILE A 43 -14.84 33.57 -5.32
CA ILE A 43 -13.95 34.34 -4.44
C ILE A 43 -12.51 34.27 -4.96
N PHE A 44 -12.05 33.08 -5.35
CA PHE A 44 -10.71 32.85 -5.87
C PHE A 44 -10.45 33.64 -7.16
N LEU A 45 -11.40 33.64 -8.11
CA LEU A 45 -11.31 34.43 -9.34
C LEU A 45 -11.25 35.94 -9.06
N ALA A 46 -12.13 36.45 -8.18
CA ALA A 46 -12.17 37.87 -7.86
C ALA A 46 -10.86 38.35 -7.21
N ALA A 47 -10.37 37.59 -6.24
CA ALA A 47 -9.10 37.83 -5.56
C ALA A 47 -7.90 37.83 -6.53
N ALA A 48 -7.81 36.81 -7.39
CA ALA A 48 -6.73 36.71 -8.38
C ALA A 48 -6.79 37.85 -9.40
N THR A 49 -7.99 38.22 -9.85
CA THR A 49 -8.21 39.33 -10.77
C THR A 49 -7.76 40.66 -10.18
N ALA A 50 -8.09 40.93 -8.92
CA ALA A 50 -7.70 42.16 -8.24
C ALA A 50 -6.18 42.24 -8.06
N ALA A 51 -5.55 41.15 -7.63
CA ALA A 51 -4.10 41.07 -7.50
C ALA A 51 -3.39 41.30 -8.85
N ASN A 52 -3.88 40.69 -9.93
CA ASN A 52 -3.30 40.85 -11.27
C ASN A 52 -3.45 42.30 -11.81
N LYS A 53 -4.60 42.94 -11.56
CA LYS A 53 -4.80 44.37 -11.89
C LYS A 53 -3.88 45.28 -11.10
N ALA A 54 -3.57 44.93 -9.84
CA ALA A 54 -2.69 45.69 -8.95
C ALA A 54 -1.19 45.38 -9.11
N ARG A 55 -0.78 44.55 -10.08
CA ARG A 55 0.62 44.09 -10.22
C ARG A 55 1.66 45.23 -10.28
N ILE A 56 1.34 46.34 -10.94
CA ILE A 56 2.23 47.52 -11.10
C ILE A 56 2.35 48.33 -9.80
N PRO A 57 1.26 48.83 -9.19
CA PRO A 57 1.39 49.58 -7.94
C PRO A 57 2.03 48.76 -6.82
N LEU A 58 1.75 47.44 -6.74
CA LEU A 58 2.40 46.54 -5.79
C LEU A 58 3.90 46.36 -6.05
N ALA A 59 4.31 46.27 -7.31
CA ALA A 59 5.73 46.17 -7.68
C ALA A 59 6.49 47.45 -7.30
N LYS A 60 5.93 48.63 -7.58
CA LYS A 60 6.50 49.92 -7.19
C LYS A 60 6.68 50.03 -5.68
N ALA A 61 5.61 49.76 -4.92
CA ALA A 61 5.66 49.80 -3.46
C ALA A 61 6.73 48.88 -2.87
N ALA A 62 6.89 47.67 -3.43
CA ALA A 62 7.92 46.74 -2.97
C ALA A 62 9.35 47.25 -3.27
N VAL A 63 9.62 47.80 -4.47
CA VAL A 63 10.95 48.36 -4.79
C VAL A 63 11.25 49.59 -3.93
N GLU A 64 10.29 50.50 -3.80
CA GLU A 64 10.44 51.73 -3.01
C GLU A 64 10.70 51.43 -1.52
N GLU A 65 9.97 50.47 -0.94
CA GLU A 65 10.13 50.13 0.47
C GLU A 65 11.41 49.34 0.76
N THR A 66 11.76 48.37 -0.10
CA THR A 66 12.88 47.46 0.15
C THR A 66 14.22 47.98 -0.37
N GLY A 67 14.20 48.83 -1.40
CA GLY A 67 15.38 49.22 -2.17
C GLY A 67 16.01 48.07 -2.97
N MET A 68 15.26 46.99 -3.22
CA MET A 68 15.77 45.76 -3.83
C MET A 68 15.00 45.39 -5.11
N GLY A 69 15.73 44.94 -6.12
CA GLY A 69 15.19 44.35 -7.34
C GLY A 69 14.86 45.33 -8.45
N VAL A 70 14.02 44.87 -9.38
CA VAL A 70 13.62 45.59 -10.59
C VAL A 70 12.09 45.65 -10.64
N MET A 71 11.52 46.84 -10.86
CA MET A 71 10.08 47.06 -10.80
C MET A 71 9.33 46.20 -11.84
N GLU A 72 9.83 46.18 -13.07
CA GLU A 72 9.30 45.40 -14.20
C GLU A 72 9.30 43.90 -13.90
N ASP A 73 10.36 43.37 -13.29
CA ASP A 73 10.42 41.96 -12.92
C ASP A 73 9.47 41.62 -11.76
N LYS A 74 9.29 42.54 -10.81
CA LYS A 74 8.28 42.39 -9.75
C LYS A 74 6.85 42.44 -10.31
N VAL A 75 6.60 43.16 -11.41
CA VAL A 75 5.32 43.10 -12.13
C VAL A 75 5.08 41.69 -12.65
N ILE A 76 6.09 41.07 -13.27
CA ILE A 76 6.01 39.69 -13.77
C ILE A 76 5.78 38.72 -12.60
N LYS A 77 6.46 38.90 -11.46
CA LYS A 77 6.27 38.06 -10.27
C LYS A 77 4.86 38.16 -9.68
N ASN A 78 4.30 39.37 -9.63
CA ASN A 78 2.92 39.56 -9.17
C ASN A 78 1.90 38.98 -10.15
N HIS A 79 2.17 39.09 -11.45
CA HIS A 79 1.37 38.46 -12.50
C HIS A 79 1.41 36.93 -12.39
N PHE A 80 2.60 36.34 -12.20
CA PHE A 80 2.76 34.90 -11.94
C PHE A 80 1.97 34.46 -10.70
N ALA A 81 2.16 35.16 -9.57
CA ALA A 81 1.50 34.82 -8.32
C ALA A 81 -0.02 34.94 -8.34
N SER A 82 -0.58 35.66 -9.32
CA SER A 82 -2.03 35.82 -9.49
C SER A 82 -2.57 34.93 -10.62
N GLU A 83 -2.17 35.18 -11.86
CA GLU A 83 -2.77 34.58 -13.05
C GLU A 83 -2.35 33.12 -13.27
N TYR A 84 -1.06 32.78 -13.08
CA TYR A 84 -0.61 31.39 -13.23
C TYR A 84 -1.17 30.52 -12.10
N ILE A 85 -1.13 31.01 -10.87
CA ILE A 85 -1.73 30.33 -9.71
C ILE A 85 -3.23 30.12 -9.91
N TYR A 86 -3.96 31.13 -10.38
CA TYR A 86 -5.38 30.98 -10.69
C TYR A 86 -5.62 29.92 -11.76
N ASN A 87 -4.94 30.01 -12.90
CA ASN A 87 -5.17 29.10 -14.01
C ASN A 87 -4.86 27.64 -13.67
N TYR A 88 -3.82 27.40 -12.87
CA TYR A 88 -3.46 26.04 -12.47
C TYR A 88 -4.47 25.43 -11.49
N TYR A 89 -5.09 26.23 -10.60
CA TYR A 89 -5.96 25.73 -9.53
C TYR A 89 -7.46 25.96 -9.72
N LYS A 90 -7.90 26.73 -10.72
CA LYS A 90 -9.32 27.12 -10.87
C LYS A 90 -10.27 25.92 -10.87
N ASP A 91 -9.90 24.84 -11.54
CA ASP A 91 -10.74 23.64 -11.71
C ASP A 91 -10.47 22.53 -10.65
N VAL A 92 -9.53 22.75 -9.73
CA VAL A 92 -9.21 21.75 -8.70
C VAL A 92 -10.34 21.70 -7.69
N LYS A 93 -10.88 20.49 -7.45
CA LYS A 93 -11.86 20.26 -6.39
C LYS A 93 -11.20 20.35 -5.02
N THR A 94 -11.69 21.26 -4.21
CA THR A 94 -11.19 21.54 -2.86
C THR A 94 -12.31 21.55 -1.81
N CYS A 95 -13.55 21.23 -2.20
CA CYS A 95 -14.74 21.22 -1.36
C CYS A 95 -15.48 19.86 -1.41
N GLY A 96 -15.90 19.35 -0.26
CA GLY A 96 -16.73 18.16 -0.17
C GLY A 96 -16.05 16.90 -0.73
N VAL A 97 -16.83 16.02 -1.36
CA VAL A 97 -16.34 14.78 -1.98
C VAL A 97 -15.54 15.13 -3.25
N ILE A 98 -14.26 14.77 -3.24
CA ILE A 98 -13.34 15.02 -4.36
C ILE A 98 -13.08 13.77 -5.21
N GLU A 99 -13.17 12.58 -4.60
CA GLU A 99 -13.10 11.27 -5.26
C GLU A 99 -14.16 10.35 -4.66
N GLU A 100 -14.80 9.53 -5.49
CA GLU A 100 -15.79 8.54 -5.08
C GLU A 100 -15.62 7.27 -5.92
N ASP A 101 -15.53 6.13 -5.24
CA ASP A 101 -15.60 4.80 -5.82
C ASP A 101 -16.77 4.03 -5.19
N LYS A 102 -17.91 4.02 -5.90
CA LYS A 102 -19.15 3.38 -5.44
C LYS A 102 -19.03 1.86 -5.34
N ALA A 103 -18.24 1.24 -6.22
CA ALA A 103 -18.06 -0.21 -6.26
C ALA A 103 -17.32 -0.69 -5.01
N PHE A 104 -16.24 0.00 -4.65
CA PHE A 104 -15.47 -0.30 -3.45
C PHE A 104 -16.02 0.37 -2.18
N GLY A 105 -17.05 1.21 -2.30
CA GLY A 105 -17.69 1.89 -1.17
C GLY A 105 -16.77 2.90 -0.49
N THR A 106 -15.92 3.59 -1.25
CA THR A 106 -14.96 4.56 -0.69
C THR A 106 -15.16 5.96 -1.25
N GLN A 107 -14.93 6.97 -0.43
CA GLN A 107 -14.93 8.38 -0.83
C GLN A 107 -13.75 9.11 -0.18
N LYS A 108 -13.21 10.12 -0.86
CA LYS A 108 -12.28 11.10 -0.30
C LYS A 108 -12.96 12.45 -0.20
N VAL A 109 -12.96 13.02 1.00
CA VAL A 109 -13.58 14.32 1.32
C VAL A 109 -12.51 15.32 1.69
N ALA A 110 -12.50 16.48 1.03
CA ALA A 110 -11.56 17.56 1.30
C ALA A 110 -12.04 18.45 2.46
N GLU A 111 -11.19 18.63 3.45
CA GLU A 111 -11.42 19.48 4.63
C GLU A 111 -10.33 20.56 4.72
N PRO A 112 -10.66 21.84 4.97
CA PRO A 112 -9.64 22.87 5.23
C PRO A 112 -8.79 22.50 6.45
N VAL A 113 -7.52 22.90 6.46
CA VAL A 113 -6.66 22.71 7.64
C VAL A 113 -7.03 23.64 8.80
N GLY A 114 -7.64 24.79 8.51
CA GLY A 114 -8.01 25.80 9.51
C GLY A 114 -7.34 27.14 9.25
N VAL A 115 -6.63 27.68 10.24
CA VAL A 115 -5.91 28.96 10.15
C VAL A 115 -4.43 28.75 9.88
N ILE A 116 -3.94 29.42 8.83
CA ILE A 116 -2.56 29.34 8.36
C ILE A 116 -1.75 30.53 8.86
N ALA A 117 -0.59 30.29 9.46
CA ALA A 117 0.44 31.31 9.67
C ALA A 117 1.34 31.42 8.44
N ALA A 118 1.41 32.59 7.81
CA ALA A 118 2.21 32.81 6.61
C ALA A 118 3.35 33.77 6.87
N VAL A 119 4.58 33.23 6.92
CA VAL A 119 5.80 34.06 7.00
C VAL A 119 6.21 34.52 5.60
N ILE A 120 6.44 35.82 5.42
CA ILE A 120 6.71 36.44 4.11
C ILE A 120 8.12 37.05 4.09
N PRO A 121 8.95 36.72 3.08
CA PRO A 121 10.33 37.21 2.99
C PRO A 121 10.39 38.63 2.40
N THR A 122 11.52 39.32 2.64
CA THR A 122 11.77 40.66 2.09
C THR A 122 12.03 40.68 0.58
N THR A 123 12.41 39.55 -0.03
CA THR A 123 12.76 39.45 -1.45
C THR A 123 11.53 39.38 -2.37
N ASN A 124 10.48 38.70 -1.91
CA ASN A 124 9.25 38.42 -2.66
C ASN A 124 8.00 38.86 -1.88
N PRO A 125 7.92 40.10 -1.35
CA PRO A 125 6.92 40.43 -0.33
C PRO A 125 5.48 40.38 -0.85
N THR A 126 5.20 41.06 -1.95
CA THR A 126 3.87 41.17 -2.56
C THR A 126 3.45 39.88 -3.24
N SER A 127 4.31 39.30 -4.07
CA SER A 127 4.00 38.07 -4.82
C SER A 127 3.76 36.88 -3.91
N THR A 128 4.51 36.73 -2.81
CA THR A 128 4.31 35.62 -1.85
C THR A 128 3.04 35.81 -1.03
N ALA A 129 2.69 37.05 -0.65
CA ALA A 129 1.42 37.35 0.02
C ALA A 129 0.22 37.00 -0.88
N ILE A 130 0.24 37.43 -2.16
CA ILE A 130 -0.78 37.07 -3.15
C ILE A 130 -0.89 35.54 -3.26
N PHE A 131 0.23 34.87 -3.55
CA PHE A 131 0.26 33.42 -3.73
C PHE A 131 -0.33 32.66 -2.54
N LYS A 132 0.13 32.94 -1.31
CA LYS A 132 -0.35 32.23 -0.11
C LYS A 132 -1.81 32.55 0.21
N SER A 133 -2.24 33.80 0.04
CA SER A 133 -3.65 34.17 0.24
C SER A 133 -4.56 33.49 -0.77
N LEU A 134 -4.16 33.44 -2.05
CA LEU A 134 -4.93 32.75 -3.09
C LEU A 134 -5.06 31.25 -2.82
N LEU A 135 -3.97 30.59 -2.40
CA LEU A 135 -4.05 29.18 -2.00
C LEU A 135 -4.98 28.98 -0.79
N ALA A 136 -4.84 29.80 0.26
CA ALA A 136 -5.67 29.72 1.45
C ALA A 136 -7.16 29.91 1.12
N LEU A 137 -7.49 30.86 0.24
CA LEU A 137 -8.85 31.09 -0.23
C LEU A 137 -9.41 29.89 -0.99
N LYS A 138 -8.67 29.37 -1.98
CA LYS A 138 -9.09 28.21 -2.79
C LYS A 138 -9.33 26.96 -1.95
N THR A 139 -8.70 26.86 -0.79
CA THR A 139 -8.83 25.71 0.12
C THR A 139 -9.65 25.99 1.38
N ARG A 140 -10.43 27.09 1.42
CA ARG A 140 -11.32 27.45 2.54
C ARG A 140 -10.62 27.68 3.90
N ASN A 141 -9.36 28.10 3.87
CA ASN A 141 -8.57 28.41 5.07
C ASN A 141 -8.62 29.91 5.39
N GLY A 142 -8.46 30.22 6.67
CA GLY A 142 -8.07 31.55 7.12
C GLY A 142 -6.56 31.70 7.08
N ILE A 143 -6.04 32.92 6.95
CA ILE A 143 -4.60 33.17 6.90
C ILE A 143 -4.21 34.41 7.68
N VAL A 144 -3.14 34.31 8.46
CA VAL A 144 -2.52 35.42 9.20
C VAL A 144 -1.08 35.60 8.73
N ILE A 145 -0.79 36.77 8.18
CA ILE A 145 0.48 37.09 7.53
C ILE A 145 1.44 37.74 8.52
N SER A 146 2.64 37.18 8.65
CA SER A 146 3.78 37.78 9.35
C SER A 146 4.76 38.36 8.31
N PRO A 147 4.74 39.68 8.06
CA PRO A 147 5.62 40.31 7.10
C PRO A 147 7.04 40.51 7.66
N HIS A 148 8.04 40.45 6.79
CA HIS A 148 9.39 40.91 7.14
C HIS A 148 9.38 42.43 7.43
N PRO A 149 10.06 42.93 8.49
CA PRO A 149 10.01 44.35 8.87
C PRO A 149 10.40 45.35 7.77
N LYS A 150 11.34 44.98 6.89
CA LYS A 150 11.78 45.79 5.74
C LYS A 150 10.80 45.84 4.55
N ALA A 151 9.72 45.07 4.58
CA ALA A 151 8.78 44.96 3.47
C ALA A 151 7.32 44.90 3.95
N LYS A 152 7.04 45.45 5.14
CA LYS A 152 5.76 45.26 5.81
C LYS A 152 4.62 45.98 5.09
N ASN A 153 4.82 47.20 4.63
CA ASN A 153 3.77 48.01 4.04
C ASN A 153 3.35 47.44 2.67
N SER A 154 4.32 47.05 1.84
CA SER A 154 4.06 46.42 0.54
C SER A 154 3.39 45.04 0.71
N THR A 155 3.81 44.24 1.68
CA THR A 155 3.16 42.96 2.02
C THR A 155 1.71 43.16 2.46
N ILE A 156 1.46 44.10 3.38
CA ILE A 156 0.12 44.42 3.88
C ILE A 156 -0.77 44.97 2.76
N MET A 157 -0.23 45.82 1.88
CA MET A 157 -0.95 46.34 0.71
C MET A 157 -1.44 45.20 -0.20
N ALA A 158 -0.59 44.20 -0.48
CA ALA A 158 -0.99 43.03 -1.26
C ALA A 158 -2.09 42.21 -0.57
N ALA A 159 -1.92 41.91 0.72
CA ALA A 159 -2.90 41.16 1.51
C ALA A 159 -4.26 41.86 1.56
N ARG A 160 -4.26 43.19 1.74
CA ARG A 160 -5.46 44.02 1.79
C ARG A 160 -6.22 44.01 0.47
N ILE A 161 -5.54 44.19 -0.67
CA ILE A 161 -6.17 44.13 -2.01
C ILE A 161 -6.84 42.77 -2.24
N VAL A 162 -6.18 41.68 -1.87
CA VAL A 162 -6.74 40.33 -1.99
C VAL A 162 -7.94 40.15 -1.07
N LEU A 163 -7.86 40.60 0.18
CA LEU A 163 -8.95 40.52 1.15
C LEU A 163 -10.19 41.29 0.70
N GLU A 164 -10.02 42.57 0.33
CA GLU A 164 -11.14 43.43 -0.08
C GLU A 164 -11.88 42.85 -1.28
N ALA A 165 -11.15 42.33 -2.27
CA ALA A 165 -11.73 41.67 -3.43
C ALA A 165 -12.44 40.35 -3.07
N ALA A 166 -11.84 39.55 -2.18
CA ALA A 166 -12.45 38.31 -1.70
C ALA A 166 -13.77 38.60 -0.95
N VAL A 167 -13.77 39.59 -0.06
CA VAL A 167 -14.95 40.00 0.73
C VAL A 167 -16.04 40.56 -0.19
N ALA A 168 -15.68 41.40 -1.16
CA ALA A 168 -16.63 41.89 -2.16
C ALA A 168 -17.26 40.76 -2.99
N ALA A 169 -16.52 39.65 -3.19
CA ALA A 169 -17.02 38.44 -3.84
C ALA A 169 -17.74 37.47 -2.90
N GLY A 170 -17.91 37.83 -1.62
CA GLY A 170 -18.69 37.09 -0.63
C GLY A 170 -17.88 36.32 0.41
N ALA A 171 -16.56 36.48 0.49
CA ALA A 171 -15.75 35.88 1.56
C ALA A 171 -16.04 36.54 2.93
N PRO A 172 -15.85 35.84 4.06
CA PRO A 172 -15.97 36.45 5.38
C PRO A 172 -14.95 37.59 5.62
N GLU A 173 -15.38 38.68 6.27
CA GLU A 173 -14.62 39.95 6.41
C GLU A 173 -13.18 39.80 6.93
N ASN A 174 -12.95 38.84 7.84
CA ASN A 174 -11.66 38.68 8.53
C ASN A 174 -10.89 37.43 8.09
N ILE A 175 -11.16 36.90 6.89
CA ILE A 175 -10.56 35.63 6.44
C ILE A 175 -9.04 35.75 6.16
N ILE A 176 -8.55 36.96 5.89
CA ILE A 176 -7.12 37.30 5.77
C ILE A 176 -6.81 38.38 6.80
N ALA A 177 -5.74 38.20 7.56
CA ALA A 177 -5.22 39.20 8.50
C ALA A 177 -3.68 39.27 8.43
N TRP A 178 -3.09 40.24 9.13
CA TRP A 178 -1.64 40.46 9.15
C TRP A 178 -1.19 41.10 10.48
N ILE A 179 0.13 41.10 10.70
CA ILE A 179 0.79 41.85 11.78
C ILE A 179 1.23 43.22 11.24
N ASP A 180 0.73 44.32 11.81
CA ASP A 180 1.03 45.68 11.34
C ASP A 180 2.43 46.17 11.76
N ILE A 181 2.87 45.80 12.96
CA ILE A 181 4.20 46.14 13.50
C ILE A 181 4.96 44.85 13.84
N PRO A 182 5.64 44.19 12.88
CA PRO A 182 6.20 42.86 13.09
C PRO A 182 7.27 42.83 14.19
N SER A 183 7.19 41.84 15.07
CA SER A 183 8.19 41.50 16.09
C SER A 183 8.47 39.99 16.08
N LEU A 184 9.60 39.58 16.65
CA LEU A 184 9.93 38.16 16.81
C LEU A 184 8.93 37.45 17.71
N ASP A 185 8.49 38.09 18.80
CA ASP A 185 7.50 37.52 19.72
C ASP A 185 6.18 37.25 19.01
N MET A 186 5.66 38.21 18.24
CA MET A 186 4.42 38.00 17.48
C MET A 186 4.58 36.96 16.38
N THR A 187 5.74 36.89 15.72
CA THR A 187 6.01 35.85 14.71
C THR A 187 6.04 34.46 15.34
N ASN A 188 6.66 34.32 16.51
CA ASN A 188 6.67 33.06 17.25
C ASN A 188 5.27 32.69 17.75
N THR A 189 4.49 33.66 18.24
CA THR A 189 3.11 33.44 18.68
C THR A 189 2.23 33.00 17.52
N VAL A 190 2.19 33.70 16.39
CA VAL A 190 1.32 33.32 15.27
C VAL A 190 1.64 31.92 14.76
N MET A 191 2.93 31.53 14.75
CA MET A 191 3.33 30.17 14.40
C MET A 191 2.83 29.12 15.40
N ARG A 192 2.94 29.39 16.71
CA ARG A 192 2.49 28.47 17.77
C ARG A 192 0.96 28.34 17.83
N GLU A 193 0.24 29.39 17.47
CA GLU A 193 -1.22 29.44 17.62
C GLU A 193 -1.98 29.01 16.36
N ALA A 194 -1.33 28.91 15.20
CA ALA A 194 -1.95 28.49 13.94
C ALA A 194 -2.13 26.95 13.85
N ASP A 195 -2.87 26.50 12.84
CA ASP A 195 -3.09 25.07 12.55
C ASP A 195 -2.05 24.53 11.56
N LEU A 196 -1.51 25.41 10.70
CA LEU A 196 -0.44 25.11 9.74
C LEU A 196 0.44 26.34 9.52
N ILE A 197 1.75 26.15 9.34
CA ILE A 197 2.69 27.24 9.06
C ILE A 197 3.21 27.13 7.61
N LEU A 198 3.13 28.20 6.85
CA LEU A 198 3.85 28.39 5.59
C LEU A 198 5.07 29.28 5.82
N ALA A 199 6.24 28.67 6.03
CA ALA A 199 7.47 29.38 6.38
C ALA A 199 8.35 29.61 5.15
N THR A 200 8.22 30.79 4.52
CA THR A 200 9.10 31.23 3.42
C THR A 200 10.05 32.29 3.94
N GLY A 201 11.28 31.90 4.25
CA GLY A 201 12.28 32.77 4.84
C GLY A 201 13.62 32.05 4.97
N GLY A 202 14.59 32.71 5.58
CA GLY A 202 15.92 32.12 5.78
C GLY A 202 15.91 30.91 6.73
N PRO A 203 17.00 30.12 6.77
CA PRO A 203 17.07 28.87 7.53
C PRO A 203 16.67 28.97 9.00
N GLY A 204 17.02 30.08 9.68
CA GLY A 204 16.65 30.30 11.08
C GLY A 204 15.13 30.39 11.30
N MET A 205 14.41 31.04 10.39
CA MET A 205 12.96 31.18 10.47
C MET A 205 12.25 29.85 10.17
N VAL A 206 12.76 29.09 9.19
CA VAL A 206 12.24 27.76 8.89
C VAL A 206 12.44 26.82 10.06
N LYS A 207 13.63 26.84 10.70
CA LYS A 207 13.90 26.06 11.92
C LYS A 207 12.94 26.43 13.06
N ALA A 208 12.66 27.72 13.25
CA ALA A 208 11.69 28.18 14.23
C ALA A 208 10.27 27.67 13.94
N ALA A 209 9.85 27.65 12.68
CA ALA A 209 8.55 27.09 12.27
C ALA A 209 8.42 25.60 12.59
N TYR A 210 9.44 24.78 12.29
CA TYR A 210 9.44 23.35 12.65
C TYR A 210 9.60 23.10 14.16
N SER A 211 10.07 24.09 14.91
CA SER A 211 10.19 24.03 16.38
C SER A 211 8.97 24.63 17.11
N SER A 212 7.93 25.02 16.37
CA SER A 212 6.74 25.69 16.93
C SER A 212 5.78 24.72 17.66
N GLY A 213 5.92 23.42 17.45
CA GLY A 213 4.93 22.41 17.87
C GLY A 213 3.73 22.28 16.93
N LYS A 214 3.72 23.01 15.80
CA LYS A 214 2.68 22.93 14.77
C LYS A 214 3.21 22.34 13.46
N PRO A 215 2.35 21.69 12.65
CA PRO A 215 2.71 21.32 11.29
C PRO A 215 3.24 22.52 10.51
N ALA A 216 4.37 22.35 9.82
CA ALA A 216 5.02 23.41 9.07
C ALA A 216 5.41 22.92 7.66
N LEU A 217 5.23 23.81 6.69
CA LEU A 217 5.71 23.69 5.32
C LEU A 217 6.75 24.80 5.11
N GLY A 218 8.01 24.40 5.28
CA GLY A 218 9.17 25.27 5.12
C GLY A 218 9.80 25.21 3.73
N VAL A 219 10.75 26.11 3.52
CA VAL A 219 11.65 26.14 2.35
C VAL A 219 13.11 25.95 2.81
N GLY A 220 14.04 25.92 1.87
CA GLY A 220 15.49 25.92 2.13
C GLY A 220 16.20 27.02 1.35
N ALA A 221 17.49 27.20 1.61
CA ALA A 221 18.36 28.06 0.81
C ALA A 221 18.61 27.44 -0.57
N GLY A 222 18.79 28.27 -1.59
CA GLY A 222 19.02 27.81 -2.97
C GLY A 222 20.44 28.12 -3.44
N ASN A 223 21.32 27.11 -3.40
CA ASN A 223 22.66 27.21 -3.98
C ASN A 223 22.76 26.48 -5.33
N THR A 224 21.96 26.90 -6.30
CA THR A 224 21.74 26.17 -7.58
C THR A 224 22.99 26.17 -8.48
N PRO A 225 23.64 25.01 -8.73
CA PRO A 225 24.66 24.91 -9.76
C PRO A 225 24.05 24.68 -11.13
N ALA A 226 24.63 25.28 -12.18
CA ALA A 226 24.31 25.02 -13.57
C ALA A 226 25.50 24.35 -14.29
N LEU A 227 25.40 23.06 -14.56
CA LEU A 227 26.41 22.30 -15.30
C LEU A 227 26.19 22.50 -16.82
N ILE A 228 27.24 22.83 -17.57
CA ILE A 228 27.19 22.97 -19.04
C ILE A 228 28.12 21.91 -19.65
N ASP A 229 27.52 20.89 -20.24
CA ASP A 229 28.20 19.80 -20.96
C ASP A 229 28.66 20.25 -22.35
N GLU A 230 29.67 19.57 -22.91
CA GLU A 230 30.19 19.86 -24.24
C GLU A 230 29.16 19.73 -25.37
N SER A 231 28.11 18.91 -25.18
CA SER A 231 27.01 18.74 -26.13
C SER A 231 25.94 19.84 -26.06
N ALA A 232 26.05 20.76 -25.10
CA ALA A 232 25.05 21.80 -24.88
C ALA A 232 24.99 22.82 -26.02
N ASP A 233 23.79 23.33 -26.31
CA ASP A 233 23.64 24.58 -27.04
C ASP A 233 24.13 25.73 -26.13
N ILE A 234 25.34 26.21 -26.40
CA ILE A 234 25.99 27.26 -25.61
C ILE A 234 25.18 28.55 -25.61
N GLN A 235 24.57 28.94 -26.73
CA GLN A 235 23.82 30.19 -26.83
C GLN A 235 22.54 30.12 -26.00
N LEU A 236 21.83 28.99 -26.07
CA LEU A 236 20.67 28.73 -25.23
C LEU A 236 21.05 28.69 -23.75
N ALA A 237 22.11 27.96 -23.40
CA ALA A 237 22.56 27.80 -22.02
C ALA A 237 22.91 29.14 -21.37
N VAL A 238 23.79 29.91 -22.03
CA VAL A 238 24.21 31.23 -21.53
C VAL A 238 23.02 32.19 -21.46
N SER A 239 22.18 32.25 -22.49
CA SER A 239 21.02 33.15 -22.50
C SER A 239 20.02 32.79 -21.40
N SER A 240 19.79 31.50 -21.15
CA SER A 240 18.91 31.02 -20.09
C SER A 240 19.43 31.37 -18.69
N ILE A 241 20.72 31.12 -18.44
CA ILE A 241 21.37 31.47 -17.17
C ILE A 241 21.32 32.98 -16.94
N ILE A 242 21.60 33.80 -17.96
CA ILE A 242 21.50 35.25 -17.84
C ILE A 242 20.05 35.66 -17.52
N HIS A 243 19.09 35.15 -18.28
CA HIS A 243 17.68 35.48 -18.10
C HIS A 243 17.19 35.14 -16.69
N SER A 244 17.55 33.98 -16.17
CA SER A 244 17.24 33.56 -14.80
C SER A 244 17.95 34.42 -13.75
N LYS A 245 19.25 34.63 -13.89
CA LYS A 245 20.07 35.28 -12.87
C LYS A 245 19.86 36.79 -12.77
N THR A 246 19.48 37.45 -13.86
CA THR A 246 19.16 38.88 -13.81
C THR A 246 17.72 39.16 -13.41
N PHE A 247 16.83 38.15 -13.42
CA PHE A 247 15.43 38.34 -13.08
C PHE A 247 15.28 38.80 -11.63
N ASP A 248 14.71 40.00 -11.46
CA ASP A 248 14.61 40.74 -10.20
C ASP A 248 15.97 40.81 -9.46
N ASN A 249 17.03 41.05 -10.22
CA ASN A 249 18.43 41.03 -9.75
C ASN A 249 18.81 39.74 -8.99
N GLY A 250 18.33 38.58 -9.42
CA GLY A 250 18.76 37.29 -8.89
C GLY A 250 18.18 36.92 -7.52
N MET A 251 17.05 37.52 -7.14
CA MET A 251 16.41 37.31 -5.83
C MET A 251 15.51 36.07 -5.74
N ILE A 252 15.32 35.34 -6.85
CA ILE A 252 14.65 34.03 -6.81
C ILE A 252 15.66 33.01 -6.26
N CYS A 253 15.29 32.27 -5.21
CA CYS A 253 16.15 31.26 -4.58
C CYS A 253 16.56 30.13 -5.55
N ALA A 254 15.72 29.80 -6.53
CA ALA A 254 16.07 28.84 -7.57
C ALA A 254 17.11 29.37 -8.58
N SER A 255 17.46 30.66 -8.58
CA SER A 255 18.42 31.25 -9.52
C SER A 255 19.81 30.61 -9.39
N GLU A 256 20.51 30.52 -10.52
CA GLU A 256 21.86 29.98 -10.59
C GLU A 256 22.80 30.75 -9.68
N GLN A 257 23.63 30.05 -8.93
CA GLN A 257 24.69 30.63 -8.10
C GLN A 257 26.08 30.38 -8.70
N SER A 258 26.21 29.31 -9.49
CA SER A 258 27.44 28.94 -10.15
C SER A 258 27.16 28.32 -11.51
N VAL A 259 28.14 28.44 -12.41
CA VAL A 259 28.20 27.70 -13.66
C VAL A 259 29.43 26.79 -13.63
N ILE A 260 29.26 25.53 -14.01
CA ILE A 260 30.33 24.53 -14.04
C ILE A 260 30.44 24.07 -15.49
N VAL A 261 31.54 24.40 -16.14
CA VAL A 261 31.69 24.24 -17.58
C VAL A 261 32.81 23.27 -17.90
N LEU A 262 32.54 22.32 -18.79
CA LEU A 262 33.56 21.37 -19.22
C LEU A 262 34.67 22.08 -20.00
N ASP A 263 35.91 21.64 -19.75
CA ASP A 263 37.12 22.21 -20.32
C ASP A 263 37.06 22.45 -21.85
N PRO A 264 36.58 21.51 -22.69
CA PRO A 264 36.57 21.68 -24.14
C PRO A 264 35.73 22.86 -24.67
N ILE A 265 34.76 23.34 -23.89
CA ILE A 265 33.87 24.45 -24.28
C ILE A 265 33.98 25.67 -23.37
N TYR A 266 34.86 25.64 -22.36
CA TYR A 266 34.96 26.68 -21.33
C TYR A 266 35.17 28.08 -21.93
N ASP A 267 36.15 28.22 -22.83
CA ASP A 267 36.49 29.52 -23.41
C ASP A 267 35.39 30.04 -24.35
N LYS A 268 34.65 29.14 -25.01
CA LYS A 268 33.48 29.51 -25.84
C LYS A 268 32.33 30.03 -24.97
N VAL A 269 32.05 29.36 -23.86
CA VAL A 269 31.02 29.80 -22.90
C VAL A 269 31.41 31.14 -22.27
N ARG A 270 32.69 31.30 -21.88
CA ARG A 270 33.23 32.56 -21.36
C ARG A 270 33.05 33.71 -22.36
N ALA A 271 33.37 33.47 -23.64
CA ALA A 271 33.18 34.45 -24.70
C ALA A 271 31.71 34.78 -24.95
N GLU A 272 30.81 33.79 -24.92
CA GLU A 272 29.37 34.02 -25.08
C GLU A 272 28.80 34.84 -23.92
N PHE A 273 29.19 34.60 -22.66
CA PHE A 273 28.80 35.45 -21.53
C PHE A 273 29.22 36.91 -21.73
N ALA A 274 30.47 37.14 -22.15
CA ALA A 274 30.98 38.49 -22.44
C ALA A 274 30.16 39.15 -23.56
N ALA A 275 29.89 38.43 -24.65
CA ALA A 275 29.12 38.92 -25.79
C ALA A 275 27.68 39.31 -25.43
N ARG A 276 27.10 38.71 -24.39
CA ARG A 276 25.74 38.99 -23.90
C ARG A 276 25.66 40.06 -22.81
N GLY A 277 26.78 40.69 -22.46
CA GLY A 277 26.85 41.83 -21.53
C GLY A 277 27.16 41.45 -20.08
N CYS A 278 27.70 40.26 -19.84
CA CYS A 278 28.28 39.90 -18.54
C CYS A 278 29.74 40.35 -18.45
N TYR A 279 30.21 40.65 -17.24
CA TYR A 279 31.57 41.10 -16.99
C TYR A 279 32.37 40.02 -16.27
N LEU A 280 33.42 39.53 -16.94
CA LEU A 280 34.34 38.52 -16.42
C LEU A 280 35.40 39.25 -15.60
N LEU A 281 35.40 39.04 -14.28
CA LEU A 281 36.31 39.71 -13.35
C LEU A 281 37.75 39.22 -13.53
N ASN A 282 38.72 40.12 -13.52
CA ASN A 282 40.13 39.73 -13.41
C ASN A 282 40.47 39.31 -11.96
N LYS A 283 41.63 38.68 -11.75
CA LYS A 283 42.03 38.15 -10.42
C LYS A 283 41.91 39.17 -9.27
N ARG A 284 42.27 40.44 -9.52
CA ARG A 284 42.17 41.49 -8.50
C ARG A 284 40.72 41.86 -8.22
N GLU A 285 39.93 42.03 -9.28
CA GLU A 285 38.51 42.37 -9.17
C GLU A 285 37.70 41.24 -8.51
N THR A 286 38.04 39.98 -8.79
CA THR A 286 37.45 38.80 -8.13
C THR A 286 37.65 38.89 -6.62
N GLU A 287 38.86 39.18 -6.13
CA GLU A 287 39.14 39.35 -4.69
C GLU A 287 38.40 40.54 -4.06
N GLN A 288 38.19 41.61 -4.83
CA GLN A 288 37.43 42.77 -4.36
C GLN A 288 35.95 42.42 -4.20
N VAL A 289 35.36 41.77 -5.21
CA VAL A 289 33.94 41.35 -5.17
C VAL A 289 33.72 40.25 -4.13
N ARG A 290 34.64 39.29 -4.00
CA ARG A 290 34.64 38.21 -3.00
C ARG A 290 34.30 38.71 -1.59
N LYS A 291 35.01 39.76 -1.15
CA LYS A 291 34.86 40.37 0.18
C LYS A 291 33.53 41.06 0.41
N THR A 292 32.74 41.27 -0.64
CA THR A 292 31.39 41.86 -0.52
C THR A 292 30.29 40.82 -0.35
N ILE A 293 30.57 39.54 -0.62
CA ILE A 293 29.54 38.46 -0.62
C ILE A 293 29.18 38.08 0.81
N ILE A 294 30.15 37.71 1.64
CA ILE A 294 29.95 37.32 3.04
C ILE A 294 30.55 38.37 3.96
N VAL A 295 29.75 38.88 4.90
CA VAL A 295 30.19 39.83 5.95
C VAL A 295 29.74 39.28 7.29
N ASN A 296 30.67 39.18 8.25
CA ASN A 296 30.42 38.60 9.59
C ASN A 296 29.82 37.18 9.54
N GLY A 297 30.24 36.36 8.58
CA GLY A 297 29.80 34.96 8.45
C GLY A 297 28.39 34.76 7.87
N ALA A 298 27.76 35.81 7.35
CA ALA A 298 26.46 35.74 6.67
C ALA A 298 26.47 36.50 5.34
N LEU A 299 25.49 36.20 4.47
CA LEU A 299 25.28 36.92 3.22
C LEU A 299 25.10 38.43 3.49
N ASN A 300 25.87 39.25 2.77
CA ASN A 300 25.81 40.69 2.89
C ASN A 300 24.47 41.24 2.36
N ALA A 301 23.61 41.71 3.26
CA ALA A 301 22.32 42.28 2.88
C ALA A 301 22.42 43.49 1.94
N ALA A 302 23.59 44.15 1.85
CA ALA A 302 23.80 45.29 0.95
C ALA A 302 23.90 44.91 -0.54
N ILE A 303 24.18 43.65 -0.87
CA ILE A 303 24.25 43.19 -2.28
C ILE A 303 22.95 42.55 -2.77
N VAL A 304 22.08 42.12 -1.85
CA VAL A 304 20.83 41.41 -2.16
C VAL A 304 19.93 42.29 -3.04
N GLY A 305 19.55 41.74 -4.21
CA GLY A 305 18.69 42.42 -5.18
C GLY A 305 19.26 43.71 -5.78
N GLN A 306 20.56 43.97 -5.65
CA GLN A 306 21.19 45.14 -6.27
C GLN A 306 21.69 44.81 -7.68
N SER A 307 21.83 45.83 -8.54
CA SER A 307 22.40 45.64 -9.87
C SER A 307 23.89 45.28 -9.81
N ALA A 308 24.39 44.57 -10.83
CA ALA A 308 25.80 44.21 -10.94
C ALA A 308 26.71 45.45 -10.86
N PHE A 309 26.31 46.56 -11.49
CA PHE A 309 27.02 47.84 -11.43
C PHE A 309 27.17 48.37 -9.99
N LYS A 310 26.09 48.33 -9.19
CA LYS A 310 26.11 48.82 -7.81
C LYS A 310 26.98 47.92 -6.91
N ILE A 311 26.94 46.61 -7.13
CA ILE A 311 27.78 45.64 -6.40
C ILE A 311 29.26 45.86 -6.74
N ALA A 312 29.60 46.04 -8.02
CA ALA A 312 30.95 46.37 -8.43
C ALA A 312 31.44 47.67 -7.79
N SER A 313 30.60 48.70 -7.76
CA SER A 313 30.90 49.97 -7.09
C SER A 313 31.17 49.80 -5.59
N LEU A 314 30.38 48.96 -4.90
CA LEU A 314 30.60 48.62 -3.49
C LEU A 314 31.92 47.86 -3.26
N ALA A 315 32.36 47.06 -4.23
CA ALA A 315 33.65 46.37 -4.21
C ALA A 315 34.85 47.27 -4.61
N GLY A 316 34.59 48.48 -5.08
CA GLY A 316 35.64 49.35 -5.65
C GLY A 316 36.13 48.88 -7.02
N VAL A 317 35.25 48.27 -7.82
CA VAL A 317 35.49 47.82 -9.20
C VAL A 317 34.64 48.67 -10.15
N SER A 318 35.24 49.15 -11.25
CA SER A 318 34.53 49.92 -12.27
C SER A 318 34.08 49.01 -13.40
N VAL A 319 32.78 48.94 -13.66
CA VAL A 319 32.19 48.18 -14.77
C VAL A 319 31.20 49.07 -15.53
N PRO A 320 30.89 48.77 -16.82
CA PRO A 320 29.83 49.47 -17.53
C PRO A 320 28.48 49.42 -16.79
N GLU A 321 27.72 50.51 -16.79
CA GLU A 321 26.44 50.60 -16.05
C GLU A 321 25.42 49.52 -16.46
N LYS A 322 25.43 49.15 -17.74
CA LYS A 322 24.55 48.11 -18.32
C LYS A 322 25.05 46.68 -18.10
N THR A 323 26.09 46.49 -17.29
CA THR A 323 26.59 45.14 -16.95
C THR A 323 25.47 44.32 -16.33
N LYS A 324 25.24 43.13 -16.88
CA LYS A 324 24.16 42.24 -16.43
C LYS A 324 24.54 41.43 -15.22
N ILE A 325 25.71 40.78 -15.25
CA ILE A 325 26.19 39.85 -14.22
C ILE A 325 27.70 40.04 -14.04
N LEU A 326 28.17 40.01 -12.79
CA LEU A 326 29.59 39.87 -12.46
C LEU A 326 29.94 38.38 -12.34
N ILE A 327 30.94 37.92 -13.08
CA ILE A 327 31.36 36.51 -13.07
C ILE A 327 32.78 36.40 -12.54
N GLY A 328 32.93 35.72 -11.40
CA GLY A 328 34.23 35.39 -10.82
C GLY A 328 34.66 33.98 -11.20
N GLU A 329 35.79 33.85 -11.89
CA GLU A 329 36.41 32.55 -12.16
C GLU A 329 37.15 32.07 -10.89
N VAL A 330 36.70 30.96 -10.31
CA VAL A 330 37.21 30.41 -9.03
C VAL A 330 37.39 28.89 -9.12
N GLU A 331 38.26 28.33 -8.29
CA GLU A 331 38.63 26.89 -8.34
C GLU A 331 38.00 26.06 -7.22
N SER A 332 37.87 26.63 -6.01
CA SER A 332 37.38 25.92 -4.84
C SER A 332 35.85 25.90 -4.78
N VAL A 333 35.26 24.75 -4.48
CA VAL A 333 33.82 24.61 -4.18
C VAL A 333 33.55 24.46 -2.68
N ASP A 334 34.57 24.62 -1.84
CA ASP A 334 34.43 24.52 -0.39
C ASP A 334 33.66 25.72 0.18
N ILE A 335 32.93 25.52 1.27
CA ILE A 335 32.19 26.58 1.96
C ILE A 335 33.08 27.77 2.41
N SER A 336 34.40 27.62 2.50
CA SER A 336 35.32 28.74 2.73
C SER A 336 35.45 29.70 1.53
N GLU A 337 35.10 29.28 0.32
CA GLU A 337 35.07 30.12 -0.88
C GLU A 337 33.76 30.92 -0.92
N GLU A 338 33.83 32.24 -0.82
CA GLU A 338 32.65 33.10 -0.77
C GLU A 338 31.80 33.02 -2.05
N PHE A 339 32.41 32.81 -3.22
CA PHE A 339 31.67 32.60 -4.47
C PHE A 339 30.86 31.30 -4.49
N ALA A 340 31.18 30.33 -3.63
CA ALA A 340 30.48 29.06 -3.53
C ALA A 340 29.12 29.17 -2.80
N HIS A 341 28.81 30.30 -2.17
CA HIS A 341 27.56 30.52 -1.42
C HIS A 341 26.38 30.98 -2.28
N GLU A 342 25.18 30.94 -1.72
CA GLU A 342 24.02 31.66 -2.26
C GLU A 342 24.24 33.19 -2.16
N LYS A 343 24.03 33.91 -3.27
CA LYS A 343 24.37 35.34 -3.39
C LYS A 343 23.17 36.28 -3.53
N LEU A 344 21.98 35.76 -3.89
CA LEU A 344 20.71 36.50 -4.12
C LEU A 344 20.88 37.85 -4.86
N SER A 345 21.81 37.89 -5.81
CA SER A 345 22.28 39.07 -6.54
C SER A 345 22.84 38.62 -7.89
N PRO A 346 23.06 39.50 -8.89
CA PRO A 346 23.61 39.15 -10.20
C PRO A 346 25.14 38.96 -10.16
N VAL A 347 25.59 38.03 -9.31
CA VAL A 347 26.97 37.56 -9.18
C VAL A 347 26.99 36.05 -9.37
N LEU A 348 27.89 35.54 -10.22
CA LEU A 348 28.05 34.11 -10.50
C LEU A 348 29.49 33.66 -10.26
N ALA A 349 29.64 32.45 -9.73
CA ALA A 349 30.89 31.71 -9.78
C ALA A 349 30.99 30.97 -11.12
N MET A 350 32.17 30.92 -11.73
CA MET A 350 32.44 30.10 -12.91
C MET A 350 33.57 29.12 -12.60
N TYR A 351 33.26 27.83 -12.72
CA TYR A 351 34.17 26.72 -12.44
C TYR A 351 34.51 25.97 -13.73
N ARG A 352 35.80 25.69 -13.92
CA ARG A 352 36.29 24.80 -14.97
C ARG A 352 36.27 23.37 -14.47
N ALA A 353 35.68 22.45 -15.24
CA ALA A 353 35.65 21.02 -14.92
C ALA A 353 36.40 20.20 -15.97
N LYS A 354 37.19 19.23 -15.50
CA LYS A 354 38.04 18.39 -16.38
C LYS A 354 37.20 17.49 -17.28
N ASP A 355 36.14 16.92 -16.71
CA ASP A 355 35.21 16.02 -17.37
C ASP A 355 33.83 16.12 -16.68
N PHE A 356 32.85 15.37 -17.20
CA PHE A 356 31.50 15.39 -16.66
C PHE A 356 31.43 14.90 -15.20
N SER A 357 32.23 13.91 -14.81
CA SER A 357 32.23 13.38 -13.45
C SER A 357 32.74 14.42 -12.45
N ASP A 358 33.82 15.13 -12.77
CA ASP A 358 34.34 16.24 -11.98
C ASP A 358 33.32 17.38 -11.86
N ALA A 359 32.61 17.69 -12.96
CA ALA A 359 31.55 18.69 -12.94
C ALA A 359 30.38 18.30 -12.00
N VAL A 360 29.96 17.03 -12.04
CA VAL A 360 28.93 16.49 -11.13
C VAL A 360 29.40 16.53 -9.68
N ALA A 361 30.66 16.17 -9.39
CA ALA A 361 31.20 16.20 -8.03
C ALA A 361 31.23 17.64 -7.45
N LYS A 362 31.60 18.63 -8.27
CA LYS A 362 31.54 20.05 -7.90
C LYS A 362 30.12 20.50 -7.61
N ALA A 363 29.16 20.14 -8.48
CA ALA A 363 27.75 20.46 -8.27
C ALA A 363 27.21 19.84 -6.98
N GLU A 364 27.54 18.57 -6.71
CA GLU A 364 27.13 17.84 -5.49
C GLU A 364 27.65 18.53 -4.23
N ARG A 365 28.92 18.96 -4.22
CA ARG A 365 29.52 19.67 -3.08
C ARG A 365 28.84 21.01 -2.81
N LEU A 366 28.60 21.82 -3.85
CA LEU A 366 27.91 23.11 -3.73
C LEU A 366 26.48 22.95 -3.18
N ILE A 367 25.78 21.90 -3.60
CA ILE A 367 24.45 21.56 -3.08
C ILE A 367 24.55 21.13 -1.62
N ALA A 368 25.53 20.30 -1.26
CA ALA A 368 25.68 19.82 0.11
C ALA A 368 25.95 20.93 1.13
N ASP A 369 26.66 21.97 0.70
CA ASP A 369 27.10 23.06 1.56
C ASP A 369 26.07 24.19 1.70
N GLY A 370 25.08 24.28 0.81
CA GLY A 370 24.09 25.37 0.88
C GLY A 370 22.82 25.27 0.04
N GLY A 371 22.55 24.12 -0.61
CA GLY A 371 21.44 23.97 -1.57
C GLY A 371 20.65 22.67 -1.47
N PHE A 372 20.84 21.87 -0.41
CA PHE A 372 20.21 20.57 -0.28
C PHE A 372 18.70 20.64 -0.45
N GLY A 373 18.18 19.81 -1.34
CA GLY A 373 16.77 19.70 -1.61
C GLY A 373 16.17 20.80 -2.50
N HIS A 374 16.89 21.87 -2.82
CA HIS A 374 16.33 22.99 -3.57
C HIS A 374 16.31 22.74 -5.09
N THR A 375 17.32 23.21 -5.83
CA THR A 375 17.36 23.18 -7.30
C THR A 375 18.77 22.87 -7.82
N SER A 376 18.85 22.12 -8.91
CA SER A 376 20.06 21.95 -9.74
C SER A 376 19.69 22.10 -11.22
N SER A 377 20.65 22.50 -12.05
CA SER A 377 20.45 22.70 -13.48
C SER A 377 21.56 22.03 -14.31
N VAL A 378 21.19 21.45 -15.45
CA VAL A 378 22.12 20.91 -16.43
C VAL A 378 21.72 21.32 -17.84
N TYR A 379 22.71 21.70 -18.63
CA TYR A 379 22.61 21.99 -20.05
C TYR A 379 23.40 20.92 -20.83
N LEU A 380 22.71 20.16 -21.67
CA LEU A 380 23.25 19.06 -22.49
C LEU A 380 22.27 18.69 -23.61
N ASN A 381 22.69 17.87 -24.57
CA ASN A 381 21.77 17.25 -25.52
C ASN A 381 21.00 16.09 -24.85
N ALA A 382 19.76 16.33 -24.43
CA ALA A 382 18.96 15.37 -23.67
C ALA A 382 18.56 14.10 -24.46
N VAL A 383 18.75 14.10 -25.79
CA VAL A 383 18.46 12.94 -26.64
C VAL A 383 19.68 12.02 -26.72
N THR A 384 20.87 12.58 -26.94
CA THR A 384 22.11 11.80 -27.12
C THR A 384 22.82 11.49 -25.80
N GLU A 385 22.79 12.41 -24.84
CA GLU A 385 23.52 12.29 -23.56
C GLU A 385 22.66 11.74 -22.42
N ARG A 386 21.83 10.73 -22.69
CA ARG A 386 20.91 10.15 -21.68
C ARG A 386 21.64 9.59 -20.47
N GLU A 387 22.76 8.90 -20.68
CA GLU A 387 23.55 8.31 -19.60
C GLU A 387 24.14 9.38 -18.67
N LYS A 388 24.69 10.47 -19.23
CA LYS A 388 25.17 11.61 -18.45
C LYS A 388 24.03 12.27 -17.67
N LEU A 389 22.87 12.44 -18.30
CA LEU A 389 21.68 13.00 -17.64
C LEU A 389 21.20 12.10 -16.49
N ASP A 390 21.16 10.78 -16.67
CA ASP A 390 20.76 9.83 -15.63
C ASP A 390 21.78 9.78 -14.49
N TYR A 391 23.07 9.87 -14.81
CA TYR A 391 24.13 10.04 -13.82
C TYR A 391 23.92 11.31 -13.00
N PHE A 392 23.69 12.47 -13.63
CA PHE A 392 23.41 13.73 -12.94
C PHE A 392 22.19 13.63 -12.01
N LYS A 393 21.06 13.10 -12.51
CA LYS A 393 19.83 12.89 -11.72
C LYS A 393 20.08 12.03 -10.49
N SER A 394 20.88 10.96 -10.62
CA SER A 394 21.15 10.03 -9.51
C SER A 394 21.99 10.66 -8.38
N ARG A 395 22.77 11.70 -8.70
CA ARG A 395 23.71 12.34 -7.78
C ARG A 395 23.15 13.61 -7.12
N MET A 396 22.37 14.42 -7.85
CA MET A 396 21.88 15.70 -7.33
C MET A 396 20.78 15.51 -6.29
N LYS A 397 21.10 15.78 -5.01
CA LYS A 397 20.12 15.81 -3.90
C LYS A 397 19.30 17.09 -3.90
N THR A 398 18.48 17.29 -4.94
CA THR A 398 17.63 18.47 -5.13
C THR A 398 16.22 18.06 -5.57
N GLY A 399 15.18 18.75 -5.09
CA GLY A 399 13.78 18.45 -5.45
C GLY A 399 13.39 18.91 -6.86
N ARG A 400 14.14 19.86 -7.45
CA ARG A 400 13.99 20.29 -8.84
C ARG A 400 15.31 20.10 -9.59
N VAL A 401 15.34 19.16 -10.52
CA VAL A 401 16.45 18.97 -11.47
C VAL A 401 16.00 19.51 -12.82
N LEU A 402 16.61 20.61 -13.26
CA LEU A 402 16.19 21.37 -14.44
C LEU A 402 17.11 21.08 -15.61
N VAL A 403 16.55 20.78 -16.78
CA VAL A 403 17.30 20.44 -17.99
C VAL A 403 17.03 21.49 -19.06
N ASN A 404 18.08 22.14 -19.57
CA ASN A 404 18.00 23.11 -20.67
C ASN A 404 16.97 24.24 -20.47
N THR A 405 16.83 24.75 -19.24
CA THR A 405 15.83 25.78 -18.91
C THR A 405 16.36 26.75 -17.83
N PRO A 406 16.02 28.05 -17.90
CA PRO A 406 16.41 29.04 -16.88
C PRO A 406 15.92 28.63 -15.49
N SER A 407 16.84 28.54 -14.51
CA SER A 407 16.52 27.84 -13.26
C SER A 407 15.47 28.54 -12.39
N SER A 408 15.44 29.88 -12.37
CA SER A 408 14.42 30.65 -11.63
C SER A 408 13.01 30.34 -12.12
N HIS A 409 12.81 30.36 -13.44
CA HIS A 409 11.51 30.15 -14.07
C HIS A 409 11.12 28.67 -14.06
N GLY A 410 12.07 27.76 -14.34
CA GLY A 410 11.84 26.33 -14.25
C GLY A 410 11.55 25.86 -12.82
N GLY A 411 12.21 26.46 -11.82
CA GLY A 411 12.06 26.12 -10.41
C GLY A 411 10.72 26.53 -9.81
N ILE A 412 10.22 27.73 -10.16
CA ILE A 412 8.88 28.18 -9.72
C ILE A 412 7.75 27.44 -10.45
N GLY A 413 7.99 26.91 -11.65
CA GLY A 413 7.07 26.03 -12.38
C GLY A 413 6.15 26.75 -13.39
N ASP A 414 5.46 25.95 -14.21
CA ASP A 414 4.42 26.31 -15.19
C ASP A 414 4.78 27.28 -16.34
N VAL A 415 5.92 27.98 -16.26
CA VAL A 415 6.37 28.91 -17.33
C VAL A 415 6.98 28.17 -18.52
N TYR A 416 7.86 27.20 -18.27
CA TYR A 416 8.51 26.38 -19.31
C TYR A 416 8.01 24.93 -19.30
N ASN A 417 7.55 24.44 -18.14
CA ASN A 417 7.17 23.06 -17.89
C ASN A 417 5.72 23.00 -17.43
N PHE A 418 4.78 22.70 -18.32
CA PHE A 418 3.32 22.70 -18.09
C PHE A 418 2.81 21.71 -17.02
N LYS A 419 3.70 20.91 -16.41
CA LYS A 419 3.38 19.98 -15.32
C LYS A 419 4.14 20.24 -14.02
N THR A 420 5.04 21.22 -13.98
CA THR A 420 5.68 21.63 -12.72
C THR A 420 4.76 22.63 -12.04
N THR A 421 4.24 22.27 -10.87
CA THR A 421 3.30 23.10 -10.10
C THR A 421 3.83 24.52 -9.87
N PRO A 422 3.07 25.58 -10.23
CA PRO A 422 3.49 26.96 -10.02
C PRO A 422 3.50 27.31 -8.53
N SER A 423 4.62 27.80 -7.99
CA SER A 423 4.75 28.13 -6.57
C SER A 423 5.86 29.14 -6.26
N LEU A 424 5.66 29.89 -5.18
CA LEU A 424 6.68 30.73 -4.55
C LEU A 424 7.10 30.19 -3.17
N THR A 425 6.76 28.94 -2.87
CA THR A 425 7.20 28.20 -1.69
C THR A 425 7.71 26.83 -2.14
N LEU A 426 9.03 26.74 -2.27
CA LEU A 426 9.72 25.58 -2.84
C LEU A 426 10.26 24.71 -1.71
N GLY A 427 9.55 23.62 -1.39
CA GLY A 427 9.93 22.73 -0.31
C GLY A 427 11.18 21.94 -0.64
N CYS A 428 12.12 21.79 0.30
CA CYS A 428 13.42 21.14 0.07
C CYS A 428 13.51 19.70 0.59
N GLY A 429 12.39 19.11 0.99
CA GLY A 429 12.33 17.72 1.49
C GLY A 429 13.20 17.49 2.73
N SER A 430 13.38 16.22 3.08
CA SER A 430 14.16 15.84 4.27
C SER A 430 15.62 16.28 4.20
N TRP A 431 16.21 16.38 3.01
CA TRP A 431 17.57 16.90 2.83
C TRP A 431 17.72 18.36 3.28
N GLY A 432 16.72 19.20 3.04
CA GLY A 432 16.67 20.58 3.50
C GLY A 432 15.99 20.78 4.86
N GLY A 433 15.71 19.70 5.60
CA GLY A 433 14.98 19.77 6.87
C GLY A 433 13.52 20.21 6.71
N ASN A 434 12.86 19.83 5.61
CA ASN A 434 11.46 20.16 5.33
C ASN A 434 10.56 18.92 5.23
N SER A 435 9.28 19.09 5.53
CA SER A 435 8.22 18.07 5.42
C SER A 435 7.80 17.78 3.98
N VAL A 436 8.12 18.67 3.03
CA VAL A 436 7.73 18.58 1.62
C VAL A 436 8.92 18.91 0.71
N SER A 437 9.08 18.17 -0.39
CA SER A 437 10.09 18.40 -1.44
C SER A 437 9.53 19.06 -2.71
N GLU A 438 8.23 19.31 -2.72
CA GLU A 438 7.49 19.80 -3.88
C GLU A 438 7.35 21.32 -3.88
N ASN A 439 6.85 21.85 -5.00
CA ASN A 439 6.30 23.18 -5.07
C ASN A 439 4.96 23.20 -4.33
N VAL A 440 4.90 23.94 -3.21
CA VAL A 440 3.71 23.98 -2.35
C VAL A 440 2.52 24.55 -3.11
N GLY A 441 1.35 23.95 -2.91
CA GLY A 441 0.09 24.19 -3.62
C GLY A 441 -1.13 23.74 -2.82
N VAL A 442 -2.33 23.82 -3.39
CA VAL A 442 -3.62 23.59 -2.69
C VAL A 442 -3.70 22.26 -1.93
N LYS A 443 -3.12 21.17 -2.46
CA LYS A 443 -3.16 19.85 -1.82
C LYS A 443 -2.53 19.82 -0.42
N HIS A 444 -1.61 20.73 -0.13
CA HIS A 444 -0.90 20.79 1.14
C HIS A 444 -1.67 21.58 2.21
N LEU A 445 -2.77 22.25 1.82
CA LEU A 445 -3.58 23.08 2.70
C LEU A 445 -4.96 22.46 2.95
N ILE A 446 -5.14 21.18 2.64
CA ILE A 446 -6.36 20.40 2.88
C ILE A 446 -6.00 19.08 3.56
N ASN A 447 -6.86 18.66 4.48
CA ASN A 447 -6.89 17.28 4.97
C ASN A 447 -7.80 16.45 4.07
N ILE A 448 -7.42 15.19 3.84
CA ILE A 448 -8.25 14.22 3.12
C ILE A 448 -8.84 13.24 4.11
N LYS A 449 -10.17 13.27 4.24
CA LYS A 449 -10.94 12.31 5.02
C LYS A 449 -11.38 11.16 4.12
N THR A 450 -10.99 9.93 4.45
CA THR A 450 -11.47 8.73 3.76
C THR A 450 -12.72 8.22 4.45
N VAL A 451 -13.83 8.16 3.71
CA VAL A 451 -15.06 7.48 4.14
C VAL A 451 -15.07 6.11 3.48
N ALA A 452 -15.21 5.05 4.27
CA ALA A 452 -15.25 3.67 3.78
C ALA A 452 -16.50 2.98 4.33
N GLU A 453 -17.37 2.52 3.45
CA GLU A 453 -18.53 1.69 3.77
C GLU A 453 -18.10 0.23 3.88
N ARG A 454 -18.80 -0.56 4.70
CA ARG A 454 -18.60 -2.02 4.73
C ARG A 454 -18.84 -2.56 3.32
N ARG A 455 -17.81 -3.24 2.79
CA ARG A 455 -17.89 -4.13 1.64
C ARG A 455 -17.32 -5.46 2.06
N GLU A 456 -17.99 -6.53 1.66
CA GLU A 456 -17.58 -7.88 2.00
C GLU A 456 -16.61 -8.39 0.95
N ASN A 457 -15.74 -9.29 1.38
CA ASN A 457 -14.84 -9.95 0.46
C ASN A 457 -15.64 -10.79 -0.55
N MET A 458 -15.43 -10.59 -1.86
CA MET A 458 -16.07 -11.40 -2.89
C MET A 458 -15.49 -12.82 -2.87
N LEU A 459 -16.29 -13.85 -2.58
CA LEU A 459 -15.86 -15.24 -2.69
C LEU A 459 -16.17 -15.80 -4.08
N TRP A 460 -15.49 -16.88 -4.45
CA TRP A 460 -15.78 -17.68 -5.63
C TRP A 460 -15.93 -19.14 -5.23
N PHE A 461 -16.55 -19.94 -6.08
CA PHE A 461 -16.66 -21.39 -5.89
C PHE A 461 -15.72 -22.10 -6.87
N ARG A 462 -14.79 -22.90 -6.34
CA ARG A 462 -13.82 -23.70 -7.10
C ARG A 462 -14.07 -25.18 -6.86
N ALA A 463 -13.96 -25.95 -7.93
CA ALA A 463 -14.02 -27.41 -7.93
C ALA A 463 -13.13 -27.93 -9.08
N PRO A 464 -12.83 -29.23 -9.15
CA PRO A 464 -12.20 -29.82 -10.33
C PRO A 464 -12.97 -29.49 -11.60
N GLN A 465 -12.26 -29.35 -12.71
CA GLN A 465 -12.87 -29.02 -14.00
C GLN A 465 -13.82 -30.12 -14.48
N LYS A 466 -13.51 -31.38 -14.13
CA LYS A 466 -14.33 -32.55 -14.43
C LYS A 466 -14.52 -33.41 -13.20
N LEU A 467 -15.77 -33.76 -12.92
CA LEU A 467 -16.16 -34.68 -11.86
C LEU A 467 -16.96 -35.83 -12.50
N TYR A 468 -16.37 -37.02 -12.52
CA TYR A 468 -17.02 -38.25 -12.92
C TYR A 468 -17.62 -38.93 -11.70
N ILE A 469 -18.89 -39.34 -11.81
CA ILE A 469 -19.64 -40.00 -10.74
C ILE A 469 -20.39 -41.20 -11.32
N LYS A 470 -20.80 -42.12 -10.43
CA LYS A 470 -21.52 -43.38 -10.66
C LYS A 470 -20.62 -44.60 -10.61
N LYS A 471 -21.22 -45.71 -10.19
CA LYS A 471 -20.62 -47.04 -10.29
C LYS A 471 -20.21 -47.35 -11.74
N GLY A 472 -18.96 -47.76 -11.94
CA GLY A 472 -18.38 -48.15 -13.23
C GLY A 472 -17.96 -46.98 -14.12
N CYS A 473 -17.86 -45.75 -13.60
CA CYS A 473 -17.46 -44.57 -14.38
C CYS A 473 -15.94 -44.49 -14.64
N LEU A 474 -15.10 -45.17 -13.87
CA LEU A 474 -13.63 -45.14 -13.99
C LEU A 474 -13.13 -45.43 -15.41
N PRO A 475 -13.47 -46.56 -16.07
CA PRO A 475 -13.01 -46.82 -17.42
C PRO A 475 -13.53 -45.80 -18.45
N VAL A 476 -14.71 -45.22 -18.23
CA VAL A 476 -15.26 -44.18 -19.11
C VAL A 476 -14.45 -42.90 -19.00
N ALA A 477 -14.12 -42.48 -17.78
CA ALA A 477 -13.31 -41.30 -17.52
C ALA A 477 -11.87 -41.46 -18.05
N LEU A 478 -11.26 -42.62 -17.84
CA LEU A 478 -9.88 -42.89 -18.28
C LEU A 478 -9.71 -42.83 -19.81
N ARG A 479 -10.75 -43.12 -20.61
CA ARG A 479 -10.68 -42.98 -22.08
C ARG A 479 -10.32 -41.56 -22.52
N GLU A 480 -10.74 -40.54 -21.76
CA GLU A 480 -10.41 -39.15 -22.09
C GLU A 480 -8.90 -38.89 -22.11
N LEU A 481 -8.10 -39.64 -21.34
CA LEU A 481 -6.64 -39.50 -21.33
C LEU A 481 -6.08 -39.59 -22.75
N LYS A 482 -6.57 -40.54 -23.55
CA LYS A 482 -6.18 -40.71 -24.95
C LYS A 482 -7.03 -39.87 -25.90
N GLU A 483 -8.36 -39.96 -25.77
CA GLU A 483 -9.31 -39.45 -26.78
C GLU A 483 -9.43 -37.93 -26.78
N VAL A 484 -9.22 -37.28 -25.62
CA VAL A 484 -9.46 -35.84 -25.43
C VAL A 484 -8.18 -35.11 -25.02
N LEU A 485 -7.43 -35.67 -24.07
CA LEU A 485 -6.30 -35.00 -23.42
C LEU A 485 -4.94 -35.34 -24.05
N GLY A 486 -4.87 -36.35 -24.92
CA GLY A 486 -3.65 -36.74 -25.64
C GLY A 486 -2.47 -37.14 -24.74
N LYS A 487 -2.75 -37.67 -23.54
CA LYS A 487 -1.75 -38.09 -22.54
C LYS A 487 -1.02 -39.36 -22.98
N LYS A 488 0.27 -39.41 -22.69
CA LYS A 488 1.19 -40.46 -23.15
C LYS A 488 1.89 -41.19 -22.01
N ARG A 489 2.06 -40.53 -20.86
CA ARG A 489 2.87 -41.02 -19.74
C ARG A 489 2.16 -40.78 -18.42
N VAL A 490 1.59 -41.83 -17.84
CA VAL A 490 0.82 -41.75 -16.60
C VAL A 490 1.63 -42.27 -15.40
N PHE A 491 1.68 -41.49 -14.33
CA PHE A 491 2.27 -41.90 -13.06
C PHE A 491 1.18 -42.15 -12.03
N VAL A 492 1.05 -43.39 -11.57
CA VAL A 492 0.04 -43.78 -10.57
C VAL A 492 0.65 -43.67 -9.16
N VAL A 493 -0.03 -42.97 -8.25
CA VAL A 493 0.36 -42.84 -6.84
C VAL A 493 -0.66 -43.57 -5.98
N THR A 494 -0.21 -44.50 -5.13
CA THR A 494 -1.09 -45.27 -4.23
C THR A 494 -0.34 -45.80 -3.00
N ASP A 495 -1.03 -46.47 -2.09
CA ASP A 495 -0.43 -47.18 -0.96
C ASP A 495 -0.14 -48.66 -1.29
N SER A 496 0.71 -49.28 -0.47
CA SER A 496 1.15 -50.67 -0.70
C SER A 496 0.02 -51.68 -0.51
N PHE A 497 -1.00 -51.38 0.30
CA PHE A 497 -2.14 -52.28 0.48
C PHE A 497 -2.99 -52.33 -0.78
N LEU A 498 -3.36 -51.17 -1.34
CA LEU A 498 -4.16 -51.08 -2.56
C LEU A 498 -3.43 -51.69 -3.77
N TYR A 499 -2.12 -51.43 -3.87
CA TYR A 499 -1.28 -52.02 -4.92
C TYR A 499 -1.25 -53.56 -4.84
N ASN A 500 -0.92 -54.11 -3.67
CA ASN A 500 -0.81 -55.56 -3.48
C ASN A 500 -2.16 -56.30 -3.62
N ASN A 501 -3.28 -55.62 -3.34
CA ASN A 501 -4.63 -56.16 -3.56
C ASN A 501 -5.17 -55.90 -4.97
N GLY A 502 -4.37 -55.33 -5.88
CA GLY A 502 -4.70 -55.23 -7.30
C GLY A 502 -5.65 -54.09 -7.69
N TYR A 503 -5.90 -53.12 -6.82
CA TYR A 503 -6.78 -51.98 -7.13
C TYR A 503 -6.24 -51.12 -8.28
N THR A 504 -4.91 -51.02 -8.41
CA THR A 504 -4.27 -50.29 -9.50
C THR A 504 -4.53 -50.91 -10.88
N ARG A 505 -4.85 -52.21 -10.96
CA ARG A 505 -5.14 -52.91 -12.22
C ARG A 505 -6.34 -52.32 -12.96
N ALA A 506 -7.34 -51.85 -12.22
CA ALA A 506 -8.50 -51.16 -12.81
C ALA A 506 -8.11 -49.91 -13.63
N ILE A 507 -6.95 -49.34 -13.34
CA ILE A 507 -6.36 -48.22 -14.07
C ILE A 507 -5.32 -48.72 -15.08
N THR A 508 -4.31 -49.49 -14.65
CA THR A 508 -3.18 -49.88 -15.49
C THR A 508 -3.60 -50.71 -16.71
N ASP A 509 -4.56 -51.62 -16.55
CA ASP A 509 -5.04 -52.45 -17.67
C ASP A 509 -5.69 -51.57 -18.75
N ARG A 510 -6.40 -50.50 -18.35
CA ARG A 510 -6.98 -49.52 -19.29
C ARG A 510 -5.92 -48.65 -19.95
N LEU A 511 -4.87 -48.29 -19.22
CA LEU A 511 -3.73 -47.57 -19.79
C LEU A 511 -3.00 -48.43 -20.84
N ASP A 512 -2.82 -49.72 -20.57
CA ASP A 512 -2.22 -50.68 -21.50
C ASP A 512 -3.08 -50.86 -22.76
N GLU A 513 -4.40 -51.04 -22.61
CA GLU A 513 -5.35 -51.07 -23.74
C GLU A 513 -5.27 -49.80 -24.61
N MET A 514 -5.03 -48.64 -23.99
CA MET A 514 -4.88 -47.37 -24.67
C MET A 514 -3.48 -47.15 -25.28
N GLY A 515 -2.49 -47.97 -24.91
CA GLY A 515 -1.08 -47.80 -25.30
C GLY A 515 -0.39 -46.63 -24.59
N ILE A 516 -0.85 -46.26 -23.39
CA ILE A 516 -0.27 -45.21 -22.56
C ILE A 516 0.80 -45.84 -21.67
N THR A 517 2.03 -45.33 -21.72
CA THR A 517 3.10 -45.82 -20.85
C THR A 517 2.79 -45.41 -19.40
N HIS A 518 2.93 -46.34 -18.45
CA HIS A 518 2.69 -46.04 -17.05
C HIS A 518 3.74 -46.62 -16.11
N THR A 519 3.80 -46.05 -14.92
CA THR A 519 4.52 -46.60 -13.77
C THR A 519 3.70 -46.33 -12.51
N THR A 520 3.98 -47.06 -11.44
CA THR A 520 3.26 -46.92 -10.16
C THR A 520 4.24 -46.71 -9.01
N PHE A 521 4.03 -45.64 -8.24
CA PHE A 521 4.61 -45.45 -6.92
C PHE A 521 3.60 -45.88 -5.86
N PHE A 522 3.93 -46.94 -5.12
CA PHE A 522 3.04 -47.58 -4.16
C PHE A 522 3.52 -47.46 -2.70
N ASN A 523 4.56 -46.67 -2.45
CA ASN A 523 5.18 -46.54 -1.13
C ASN A 523 4.61 -45.36 -0.31
N VAL A 524 3.29 -45.11 -0.41
CA VAL A 524 2.62 -44.10 0.43
C VAL A 524 2.17 -44.74 1.74
N ALA A 525 2.66 -44.18 2.86
CA ALA A 525 2.27 -44.61 4.19
C ALA A 525 0.94 -43.96 4.64
N PRO A 526 0.19 -44.60 5.56
CA PRO A 526 -0.81 -43.91 6.38
C PRO A 526 -0.11 -42.76 7.12
N ASP A 527 -0.63 -41.54 7.00
CA ASP A 527 0.07 -40.28 7.35
C ASP A 527 1.34 -40.03 6.50
N PRO A 528 1.20 -39.50 5.27
CA PRO A 528 2.33 -39.35 4.36
C PRO A 528 3.35 -38.34 4.89
N THR A 529 4.63 -38.59 4.58
CA THR A 529 5.76 -37.77 5.03
C THR A 529 6.36 -36.97 3.87
N LEU A 530 7.03 -35.86 4.19
CA LEU A 530 7.74 -35.06 3.19
C LEU A 530 8.84 -35.87 2.49
N ALA A 531 9.52 -36.77 3.21
CA ALA A 531 10.45 -37.73 2.62
C ALA A 531 9.80 -38.62 1.53
N CYS A 532 8.61 -39.17 1.81
CA CYS A 532 7.86 -39.97 0.83
C CYS A 532 7.49 -39.16 -0.42
N ALA A 533 7.05 -37.90 -0.25
CA ALA A 533 6.74 -37.04 -1.38
C ALA A 533 7.97 -36.68 -2.21
N ARG A 534 9.14 -36.48 -1.59
CA ARG A 534 10.40 -36.25 -2.31
C ARG A 534 10.85 -37.47 -3.11
N GLU A 535 10.70 -38.68 -2.55
CA GLU A 535 10.99 -39.93 -3.25
C GLU A 535 10.08 -40.10 -4.48
N GLY A 536 8.77 -39.91 -4.32
CA GLY A 536 7.82 -39.95 -5.41
C GLY A 536 8.08 -38.90 -6.49
N ALA A 537 8.43 -37.67 -6.11
CA ALA A 537 8.78 -36.60 -7.04
C ALA A 537 10.07 -36.92 -7.83
N ALA A 538 11.08 -37.53 -7.20
CA ALA A 538 12.28 -37.99 -7.90
C ALA A 538 11.95 -39.07 -8.95
N ALA A 539 11.07 -40.00 -8.61
CA ALA A 539 10.56 -41.00 -9.55
C ALA A 539 9.75 -40.36 -10.69
N MET A 540 8.94 -39.34 -10.41
CA MET A 540 8.24 -38.55 -11.43
C MET A 540 9.22 -37.82 -12.34
N HIS A 541 10.31 -37.23 -11.82
CA HIS A 541 11.33 -36.60 -12.65
C HIS A 541 12.02 -37.59 -13.59
N ALA A 542 12.37 -38.79 -13.10
CA ALA A 542 12.95 -39.83 -13.93
C ALA A 542 11.97 -40.36 -14.99
N PHE A 543 10.68 -40.44 -14.67
CA PHE A 543 9.66 -40.94 -15.57
C PHE A 543 9.09 -39.85 -16.50
N ALA A 544 9.16 -38.58 -16.16
CA ALA A 544 8.56 -37.46 -16.91
C ALA A 544 7.08 -37.71 -17.32
N PRO A 545 6.16 -37.89 -16.36
CA PRO A 545 4.74 -38.05 -16.67
C PRO A 545 4.10 -36.76 -17.19
N ASP A 546 3.13 -36.90 -18.09
CA ASP A 546 2.24 -35.81 -18.51
C ASP A 546 0.85 -35.89 -17.83
N CYS A 547 0.65 -36.91 -17.00
CA CYS A 547 -0.53 -37.13 -16.17
C CYS A 547 -0.15 -37.90 -14.89
N ILE A 548 -0.72 -37.48 -13.75
CA ILE A 548 -0.58 -38.15 -12.46
C ILE A 548 -1.98 -38.62 -12.04
N ILE A 549 -2.10 -39.87 -11.60
CA ILE A 549 -3.34 -40.42 -11.05
C ILE A 549 -3.09 -40.86 -9.61
N ALA A 550 -3.69 -40.16 -8.64
CA ALA A 550 -3.65 -40.57 -7.25
C ALA A 550 -4.87 -41.45 -6.92
N LEU A 551 -4.62 -42.73 -6.65
CA LEU A 551 -5.62 -43.73 -6.28
C LEU A 551 -5.49 -44.08 -4.80
N GLY A 552 -6.51 -43.77 -4.00
CA GLY A 552 -6.55 -44.18 -2.60
C GLY A 552 -7.41 -43.30 -1.72
N GLY A 553 -7.17 -43.35 -0.41
CA GLY A 553 -7.74 -42.40 0.55
C GLY A 553 -6.98 -41.06 0.57
N GLY A 554 -7.29 -40.21 1.56
CA GLY A 554 -6.69 -38.88 1.71
C GLY A 554 -5.15 -38.90 1.70
N SER A 555 -4.54 -39.87 2.39
CA SER A 555 -3.07 -40.02 2.41
C SER A 555 -2.44 -40.19 1.02
N ALA A 556 -3.03 -41.01 0.15
CA ALA A 556 -2.52 -41.22 -1.21
C ALA A 556 -2.69 -39.98 -2.09
N MET A 557 -3.85 -39.31 -1.98
CA MET A 557 -4.15 -38.10 -2.76
C MET A 557 -3.30 -36.91 -2.31
N ASP A 558 -3.16 -36.69 -1.01
CA ASP A 558 -2.35 -35.61 -0.45
C ASP A 558 -0.87 -35.80 -0.77
N ALA A 559 -0.34 -37.02 -0.62
CA ALA A 559 1.01 -37.35 -1.06
C ALA A 559 1.19 -37.08 -2.56
N GLY A 560 0.22 -37.49 -3.38
CA GLY A 560 0.20 -37.23 -4.82
C GLY A 560 0.25 -35.73 -5.15
N LYS A 561 -0.53 -34.90 -4.45
CA LYS A 561 -0.52 -33.43 -4.62
C LYS A 561 0.84 -32.83 -4.29
N ILE A 562 1.48 -33.25 -3.20
CA ILE A 562 2.82 -32.75 -2.86
C ILE A 562 3.88 -33.25 -3.83
N MET A 563 3.81 -34.51 -4.27
CA MET A 563 4.70 -35.03 -5.33
C MET A 563 4.53 -34.21 -6.63
N TRP A 564 3.30 -33.87 -6.98
CA TRP A 564 2.97 -33.05 -8.14
C TRP A 564 3.58 -31.64 -8.02
N VAL A 565 3.45 -30.97 -6.87
CA VAL A 565 4.11 -29.68 -6.60
C VAL A 565 5.62 -29.78 -6.79
N LEU A 566 6.26 -30.75 -6.17
CA LEU A 566 7.71 -30.92 -6.25
C LEU A 566 8.19 -31.30 -7.66
N TYR A 567 7.35 -31.94 -8.46
CA TYR A 567 7.63 -32.27 -9.86
C TYR A 567 7.47 -31.04 -10.79
N GLU A 568 6.40 -30.27 -10.61
CA GLU A 568 6.14 -29.02 -11.33
C GLU A 568 7.20 -27.96 -10.98
N HIS A 569 7.49 -27.78 -9.69
CA HIS A 569 8.33 -26.73 -9.14
C HIS A 569 9.32 -27.29 -8.09
N PRO A 570 10.41 -27.95 -8.51
CA PRO A 570 11.41 -28.49 -7.58
C PRO A 570 12.11 -27.43 -6.73
N GLU A 571 12.05 -26.16 -7.14
CA GLU A 571 12.55 -24.99 -6.41
C GLU A 571 11.64 -24.51 -5.28
N ALA A 572 10.40 -25.00 -5.19
CA ALA A 572 9.44 -24.53 -4.19
C ALA A 572 9.86 -24.94 -2.76
N ASP A 573 9.89 -23.96 -1.85
CA ASP A 573 10.15 -24.22 -0.43
C ASP A 573 8.88 -24.67 0.29
N PHE A 574 8.98 -25.81 0.98
CA PHE A 574 7.86 -26.43 1.65
C PHE A 574 7.34 -25.61 2.84
N MET A 575 8.24 -24.99 3.61
CA MET A 575 7.86 -24.23 4.80
C MET A 575 7.16 -22.93 4.40
N ASP A 576 7.60 -22.31 3.32
CA ASP A 576 6.92 -21.15 2.75
C ASP A 576 5.50 -21.50 2.26
N MET A 577 5.34 -22.66 1.63
CA MET A 577 4.04 -23.17 1.18
C MET A 577 3.08 -23.50 2.33
N ALA A 578 3.62 -23.97 3.46
CA ALA A 578 2.86 -24.31 4.67
C ALA A 578 2.48 -23.09 5.54
N MET A 579 2.89 -21.87 5.14
CA MET A 579 2.62 -20.65 5.89
C MET A 579 1.12 -20.39 6.05
N ARG A 580 0.73 -20.05 7.29
CA ARG A 580 -0.65 -19.75 7.68
C ARG A 580 -1.15 -18.44 7.07
N PHE A 581 -2.47 -18.37 6.84
CA PHE A 581 -3.12 -17.18 6.32
C PHE A 581 -4.54 -17.03 6.87
N ALA A 582 -5.03 -15.79 6.89
CA ALA A 582 -6.44 -15.49 7.21
C ALA A 582 -7.35 -15.52 5.98
N ASP A 583 -6.80 -15.23 4.80
CA ASP A 583 -7.51 -15.22 3.51
C ASP A 583 -6.59 -15.86 2.46
N ILE A 584 -7.05 -16.93 1.82
CA ILE A 584 -6.28 -17.72 0.82
C ILE A 584 -5.77 -16.85 -0.34
N ARG A 585 -6.35 -15.66 -0.55
CA ARG A 585 -5.94 -14.71 -1.60
C ARG A 585 -4.92 -13.67 -1.13
N LYS A 586 -4.73 -13.51 0.17
CA LYS A 586 -3.85 -12.49 0.77
C LYS A 586 -2.72 -13.18 1.52
N ARG A 587 -1.89 -13.90 0.77
CA ARG A 587 -0.75 -14.66 1.30
C ARG A 587 0.54 -13.89 1.11
N VAL A 588 1.49 -14.10 2.02
CA VAL A 588 2.87 -13.62 1.88
C VAL A 588 3.58 -14.43 0.80
N TYR A 589 3.37 -15.74 0.77
CA TYR A 589 3.87 -16.64 -0.27
C TYR A 589 2.77 -16.94 -1.29
N THR A 590 3.09 -16.83 -2.58
CA THR A 590 2.17 -17.17 -3.68
C THR A 590 2.56 -18.52 -4.26
N PHE A 591 1.62 -19.46 -4.33
CA PHE A 591 1.88 -20.74 -4.97
C PHE A 591 2.21 -20.56 -6.45
N PRO A 592 3.18 -21.32 -6.98
CA PRO A 592 3.43 -21.31 -8.39
C PRO A 592 2.25 -21.94 -9.14
N LYS A 593 2.11 -21.59 -10.41
CA LYS A 593 1.01 -22.06 -11.25
C LYS A 593 1.19 -23.55 -11.56
N MET A 594 0.22 -24.36 -11.19
CA MET A 594 0.28 -25.81 -11.30
C MET A 594 -0.33 -26.33 -12.62
N GLY A 595 0.05 -27.57 -12.99
CA GLY A 595 -0.52 -28.28 -14.14
C GLY A 595 0.09 -27.96 -15.49
N GLU A 596 1.31 -27.40 -15.51
CA GLU A 596 2.04 -27.12 -16.75
C GLU A 596 2.75 -28.37 -17.30
N LYS A 597 3.34 -29.20 -16.44
CA LYS A 597 3.99 -30.46 -16.82
C LYS A 597 3.03 -31.64 -16.79
N ALA A 598 2.20 -31.76 -15.76
CA ALA A 598 1.32 -32.92 -15.57
C ALA A 598 -0.11 -32.54 -15.18
N TYR A 599 -1.06 -33.28 -15.74
CA TYR A 599 -2.47 -33.21 -15.35
C TYR A 599 -2.74 -34.10 -14.12
N PHE A 600 -3.41 -33.60 -13.10
CA PHE A 600 -3.64 -34.33 -11.85
C PHE A 600 -5.06 -34.88 -11.76
N ILE A 601 -5.19 -36.19 -11.54
CA ILE A 601 -6.45 -36.90 -11.39
C ILE A 601 -6.50 -37.59 -10.03
N ALA A 602 -7.61 -37.42 -9.33
CA ALA A 602 -7.86 -38.06 -8.04
C ALA A 602 -8.97 -39.11 -8.14
N VAL A 603 -8.71 -40.31 -7.61
CA VAL A 603 -9.63 -41.45 -7.60
C VAL A 603 -9.77 -41.95 -6.15
N PRO A 604 -10.81 -41.54 -5.42
CA PRO A 604 -10.98 -41.91 -4.02
C PRO A 604 -11.38 -43.38 -3.86
N THR A 605 -10.79 -44.07 -2.88
CA THR A 605 -11.19 -45.43 -2.45
C THR A 605 -11.90 -45.45 -1.09
N SER A 606 -12.06 -44.28 -0.46
CA SER A 606 -12.82 -44.09 0.77
C SER A 606 -13.76 -42.88 0.67
N ALA A 607 -14.85 -42.91 1.44
CA ALA A 607 -15.89 -41.89 1.40
C ALA A 607 -15.85 -41.01 2.66
N GLY A 608 -14.79 -40.21 2.80
CA GLY A 608 -14.64 -39.30 3.95
C GLY A 608 -13.84 -38.04 3.69
N THR A 609 -12.62 -38.19 3.15
CA THR A 609 -11.64 -37.10 3.05
C THR A 609 -12.05 -35.93 2.13
N GLY A 610 -12.74 -36.18 1.03
CA GLY A 610 -13.02 -35.17 0.00
C GLY A 610 -11.77 -34.64 -0.73
N SER A 611 -10.56 -35.18 -0.48
CA SER A 611 -9.30 -34.70 -1.09
C SER A 611 -9.33 -34.73 -2.62
N GLU A 612 -10.19 -35.53 -3.24
CA GLU A 612 -10.38 -35.56 -4.68
C GLU A 612 -10.94 -34.25 -5.28
N VAL A 613 -11.55 -33.38 -4.46
CA VAL A 613 -12.21 -32.14 -4.88
C VAL A 613 -11.76 -30.92 -4.07
N THR A 614 -10.68 -31.03 -3.30
CA THR A 614 -10.24 -29.94 -2.40
C THR A 614 -8.86 -29.39 -2.76
N PRO A 615 -8.62 -28.11 -2.44
CA PRO A 615 -7.32 -27.44 -2.58
C PRO A 615 -6.37 -27.72 -1.40
N PHE A 616 -6.62 -28.78 -0.63
CA PHE A 616 -5.89 -29.09 0.60
C PHE A 616 -5.03 -30.34 0.43
N ALA A 617 -3.88 -30.34 1.09
CA ALA A 617 -3.04 -31.52 1.26
C ALA A 617 -2.40 -31.50 2.65
N VAL A 618 -2.44 -32.62 3.36
CA VAL A 618 -1.77 -32.76 4.66
C VAL A 618 -0.54 -33.64 4.50
N ILE A 619 0.60 -33.15 4.99
CA ILE A 619 1.85 -33.92 5.00
C ILE A 619 2.58 -33.72 6.32
N THR A 620 3.24 -34.78 6.78
CA THR A 620 3.98 -34.80 8.03
C THR A 620 5.45 -34.50 7.77
N ASP A 621 6.03 -33.55 8.49
CA ASP A 621 7.48 -33.43 8.56
C ASP A 621 8.02 -34.51 9.49
N GLU A 622 8.70 -35.51 8.93
CA GLU A 622 9.22 -36.64 9.68
C GLU A 622 10.26 -36.24 10.76
N LYS A 623 10.87 -35.05 10.65
CA LYS A 623 11.89 -34.59 11.60
C LYS A 623 11.27 -33.97 12.86
N SER A 624 10.26 -33.13 12.68
CA SER A 624 9.57 -32.46 13.80
C SER A 624 8.35 -33.22 14.31
N GLY A 625 7.79 -34.14 13.51
CA GLY A 625 6.53 -34.83 13.79
C GLY A 625 5.30 -33.95 13.54
N VAL A 626 5.47 -32.71 13.08
CA VAL A 626 4.38 -31.76 12.85
C VAL A 626 3.66 -32.08 11.54
N LYS A 627 2.33 -32.16 11.59
CA LYS A 627 1.47 -32.22 10.40
C LYS A 627 1.19 -30.81 9.88
N TYR A 628 1.58 -30.54 8.63
CA TYR A 628 1.34 -29.28 7.95
C TYR A 628 0.18 -29.44 6.96
N PRO A 629 -0.96 -28.76 7.19
CA PRO A 629 -1.96 -28.57 6.15
C PRO A 629 -1.48 -27.49 5.18
N LEU A 630 -1.41 -27.84 3.89
CA LEU A 630 -1.22 -26.92 2.78
C LEU A 630 -2.58 -26.63 2.18
N ALA A 631 -2.79 -25.38 1.81
CA ALA A 631 -4.07 -24.88 1.34
C ALA A 631 -3.84 -23.86 0.22
N ASP A 632 -4.04 -24.28 -1.02
CA ASP A 632 -4.00 -23.40 -2.19
C ASP A 632 -4.82 -23.98 -3.35
N TYR A 633 -5.55 -23.15 -4.08
CA TYR A 633 -6.36 -23.61 -5.21
C TYR A 633 -5.54 -24.23 -6.34
N GLU A 634 -4.24 -23.95 -6.41
CA GLU A 634 -3.31 -24.63 -7.30
C GLU A 634 -3.13 -26.13 -6.96
N LEU A 635 -3.49 -26.57 -5.75
CA LEU A 635 -3.50 -27.99 -5.34
C LEU A 635 -4.81 -28.71 -5.72
N MET A 636 -5.79 -28.02 -6.28
CA MET A 636 -7.06 -28.61 -6.69
C MET A 636 -6.82 -29.62 -7.82
N PRO A 637 -7.28 -30.87 -7.70
CA PRO A 637 -7.22 -31.84 -8.80
C PRO A 637 -7.90 -31.30 -10.06
N ASN A 638 -7.33 -31.58 -11.23
CA ASN A 638 -7.95 -31.16 -12.49
C ASN A 638 -9.19 -32.02 -12.80
N MET A 639 -9.14 -33.31 -12.44
CA MET A 639 -10.25 -34.25 -12.58
C MET A 639 -10.41 -35.11 -11.33
N ALA A 640 -11.66 -35.33 -10.92
CA ALA A 640 -12.03 -36.29 -9.88
C ALA A 640 -12.89 -37.41 -10.49
N ILE A 641 -12.60 -38.66 -10.14
CA ILE A 641 -13.33 -39.84 -10.62
C ILE A 641 -13.85 -40.63 -9.41
N VAL A 642 -15.10 -40.37 -9.04
CA VAL A 642 -15.77 -40.97 -7.88
C VAL A 642 -16.54 -42.20 -8.33
N ASP A 643 -15.81 -43.30 -8.48
CA ASP A 643 -16.39 -44.60 -8.84
C ASP A 643 -16.67 -45.46 -7.60
N ALA A 644 -17.95 -45.83 -7.41
CA ALA A 644 -18.37 -46.67 -6.30
C ALA A 644 -17.68 -48.05 -6.28
N ASP A 645 -17.29 -48.59 -7.44
CA ASP A 645 -16.56 -49.86 -7.53
C ASP A 645 -15.24 -49.83 -6.77
N MET A 646 -14.60 -48.66 -6.66
CA MET A 646 -13.36 -48.47 -5.90
C MET A 646 -13.55 -48.45 -4.37
N MET A 647 -14.80 -48.37 -3.90
CA MET A 647 -15.15 -48.24 -2.48
C MET A 647 -15.91 -49.45 -1.91
N MET A 648 -16.31 -50.40 -2.76
CA MET A 648 -17.22 -51.50 -2.39
C MET A 648 -16.74 -52.32 -1.19
N ASN A 649 -15.45 -52.65 -1.18
CA ASN A 649 -14.84 -53.54 -0.19
C ASN A 649 -14.19 -52.80 0.98
N ALA A 650 -14.46 -51.50 1.16
CA ALA A 650 -13.91 -50.75 2.30
C ALA A 650 -14.32 -51.41 3.64
N PRO A 651 -13.38 -51.69 4.56
CA PRO A 651 -13.70 -52.35 5.83
C PRO A 651 -14.70 -51.57 6.68
N LYS A 652 -15.41 -52.25 7.60
CA LYS A 652 -16.39 -51.62 8.50
C LYS A 652 -15.80 -50.45 9.29
N GLY A 653 -14.60 -50.64 9.87
CA GLY A 653 -13.91 -49.59 10.63
C GLY A 653 -13.59 -48.34 9.80
N LEU A 654 -13.10 -48.52 8.56
CA LEU A 654 -12.85 -47.41 7.64
C LEU A 654 -14.16 -46.74 7.22
N THR A 655 -15.20 -47.52 6.94
CA THR A 655 -16.54 -47.00 6.57
C THR A 655 -17.12 -46.12 7.67
N ALA A 656 -17.03 -46.56 8.93
CA ALA A 656 -17.47 -45.78 10.08
C ALA A 656 -16.68 -44.48 10.24
N ALA A 657 -15.34 -44.57 10.28
CA ALA A 657 -14.48 -43.41 10.50
C ALA A 657 -14.63 -42.37 9.37
N SER A 658 -14.56 -42.80 8.11
CA SER A 658 -14.68 -41.90 6.95
C SER A 658 -16.10 -41.33 6.80
N GLY A 659 -17.14 -42.09 7.11
CA GLY A 659 -18.51 -41.60 7.07
C GLY A 659 -18.78 -40.49 8.08
N ILE A 660 -18.27 -40.62 9.32
CA ILE A 660 -18.41 -39.56 10.33
C ILE A 660 -17.52 -38.35 10.01
N ASP A 661 -16.34 -38.58 9.43
CA ASP A 661 -15.49 -37.50 8.91
C ASP A 661 -16.25 -36.60 7.93
N ALA A 662 -17.00 -37.21 6.98
CA ALA A 662 -17.85 -36.48 6.05
C ALA A 662 -19.02 -35.73 6.73
N VAL A 663 -19.54 -36.22 7.86
CA VAL A 663 -20.52 -35.48 8.68
C VAL A 663 -19.88 -34.22 9.25
N THR A 664 -18.68 -34.35 9.83
CA THR A 664 -17.93 -33.23 10.40
C THR A 664 -17.57 -32.21 9.32
N HIS A 665 -17.08 -32.64 8.16
CA HIS A 665 -16.81 -31.76 7.02
C HIS A 665 -18.03 -30.90 6.65
N ALA A 666 -19.21 -31.53 6.52
CA ALA A 666 -20.42 -30.81 6.15
C ALA A 666 -20.91 -29.88 7.26
N LEU A 667 -20.86 -30.28 8.54
CA LEU A 667 -21.26 -29.43 9.67
C LEU A 667 -20.33 -28.22 9.82
N GLU A 668 -19.02 -28.42 9.70
CA GLU A 668 -18.06 -27.32 9.81
C GLU A 668 -18.11 -26.39 8.61
N ALA A 669 -18.18 -26.92 7.38
CA ALA A 669 -18.36 -26.09 6.19
C ALA A 669 -19.64 -25.26 6.26
N TYR A 670 -20.73 -25.83 6.83
CA TYR A 670 -21.97 -25.11 7.04
C TYR A 670 -21.84 -24.02 8.11
N ALA A 671 -21.03 -24.23 9.14
CA ALA A 671 -20.86 -23.28 10.24
C ALA A 671 -19.75 -22.23 9.98
N ALA A 672 -18.85 -22.49 9.04
CA ALA A 672 -17.67 -21.69 8.81
C ALA A 672 -17.99 -20.24 8.41
N MET A 673 -17.09 -19.32 8.72
CA MET A 673 -17.25 -17.91 8.38
C MET A 673 -17.25 -17.60 6.88
N LEU A 674 -16.73 -18.53 6.07
CA LEU A 674 -16.65 -18.42 4.62
C LEU A 674 -17.78 -19.21 3.93
N ALA A 675 -18.76 -19.70 4.69
CA ALA A 675 -19.92 -20.37 4.14
C ALA A 675 -20.69 -19.45 3.18
N THR A 676 -21.22 -20.04 2.11
CA THR A 676 -22.00 -19.39 1.06
C THR A 676 -23.20 -20.26 0.73
N GLU A 677 -24.20 -19.69 0.06
CA GLU A 677 -25.38 -20.46 -0.41
C GLU A 677 -24.99 -21.70 -1.25
N TYR A 678 -23.88 -21.63 -1.99
CA TYR A 678 -23.35 -22.75 -2.78
C TYR A 678 -22.78 -23.87 -1.90
N THR A 679 -22.00 -23.54 -0.88
CA THR A 679 -21.42 -24.53 0.05
C THR A 679 -22.50 -25.10 0.97
N ASP A 680 -23.49 -24.28 1.34
CA ASP A 680 -24.61 -24.63 2.19
C ASP A 680 -25.48 -25.72 1.56
N ALA A 681 -25.83 -25.55 0.28
CA ALA A 681 -26.61 -26.53 -0.47
C ALA A 681 -25.90 -27.90 -0.52
N LEU A 682 -24.58 -27.89 -0.73
CA LEU A 682 -23.76 -29.10 -0.78
C LEU A 682 -23.66 -29.78 0.59
N ALA A 683 -23.39 -29.01 1.65
CA ALA A 683 -23.27 -29.51 3.01
C ALA A 683 -24.59 -30.14 3.51
N LEU A 684 -25.73 -29.47 3.34
CA LEU A 684 -27.04 -30.00 3.72
C LEU A 684 -27.37 -31.28 2.97
N ARG A 685 -27.15 -31.30 1.64
CA ARG A 685 -27.41 -32.50 0.82
C ARG A 685 -26.48 -33.66 1.18
N ALA A 686 -25.23 -33.39 1.51
CA ALA A 686 -24.28 -34.38 2.01
C ALA A 686 -24.79 -34.98 3.34
N LEU A 687 -25.10 -34.15 4.34
CA LEU A 687 -25.59 -34.60 5.65
C LEU A 687 -26.81 -35.52 5.52
N LYS A 688 -27.83 -35.10 4.76
CA LYS A 688 -29.04 -35.92 4.55
C LYS A 688 -28.72 -37.28 3.94
N SER A 689 -27.80 -37.31 2.97
CA SER A 689 -27.38 -38.56 2.33
C SER A 689 -26.58 -39.44 3.31
N ILE A 690 -25.71 -38.86 4.13
CA ILE A 690 -24.89 -39.62 5.10
C ILE A 690 -25.78 -40.26 6.17
N PHE A 691 -26.72 -39.50 6.76
CA PHE A 691 -27.64 -40.02 7.77
C PHE A 691 -28.49 -41.20 7.26
N GLU A 692 -28.85 -41.21 5.97
CA GLU A 692 -29.64 -42.27 5.35
C GLU A 692 -28.79 -43.50 4.98
N TYR A 693 -27.59 -43.30 4.41
CA TYR A 693 -26.84 -44.38 3.74
C TYR A 693 -25.60 -44.88 4.52
N LEU A 694 -25.07 -44.14 5.49
CA LEU A 694 -23.92 -44.60 6.27
C LEU A 694 -24.21 -45.89 7.08
N PRO A 695 -25.34 -46.01 7.81
CA PRO A 695 -25.66 -47.25 8.52
C PRO A 695 -25.74 -48.45 7.57
N ARG A 696 -26.38 -48.28 6.41
CA ARG A 696 -26.50 -49.31 5.38
C ARG A 696 -25.15 -49.73 4.82
N ALA A 697 -24.29 -48.77 4.47
CA ALA A 697 -22.94 -49.03 3.97
C ALA A 697 -22.07 -49.74 5.03
N TYR A 698 -22.30 -49.47 6.30
CA TYR A 698 -21.60 -50.13 7.42
C TYR A 698 -22.09 -51.56 7.67
N ASP A 699 -23.40 -51.79 7.62
CA ASP A 699 -23.98 -53.10 7.91
C ASP A 699 -23.75 -54.09 6.77
N ASP A 700 -24.12 -53.68 5.55
CA ASP A 700 -24.22 -54.55 4.37
C ASP A 700 -23.00 -54.45 3.44
N GLY A 701 -22.22 -53.37 3.54
CA GLY A 701 -20.96 -53.19 2.82
C GLY A 701 -21.09 -53.43 1.31
N PRO A 702 -20.33 -54.38 0.73
CA PRO A 702 -20.39 -54.67 -0.70
C PRO A 702 -21.75 -55.22 -1.18
N ASN A 703 -22.62 -55.67 -0.27
CA ASN A 703 -23.96 -56.15 -0.60
C ASN A 703 -24.97 -55.01 -0.80
N ASP A 704 -24.62 -53.76 -0.46
CA ASP A 704 -25.43 -52.57 -0.75
C ASP A 704 -24.66 -51.55 -1.61
N PRO A 705 -24.55 -51.77 -2.94
CA PRO A 705 -23.84 -50.87 -3.84
C PRO A 705 -24.48 -49.47 -3.90
N VAL A 706 -25.77 -49.34 -3.62
CA VAL A 706 -26.44 -48.03 -3.60
C VAL A 706 -25.94 -47.21 -2.43
N ALA A 707 -25.84 -47.80 -1.23
CA ALA A 707 -25.31 -47.11 -0.07
C ALA A 707 -23.85 -46.66 -0.26
N ARG A 708 -23.02 -47.51 -0.89
CA ARG A 708 -21.63 -47.14 -1.25
C ARG A 708 -21.56 -45.97 -2.22
N GLU A 709 -22.32 -46.01 -3.31
CA GLU A 709 -22.38 -44.91 -4.28
C GLU A 709 -22.87 -43.60 -3.63
N LYS A 710 -23.89 -43.69 -2.77
CA LYS A 710 -24.44 -42.51 -2.07
C LYS A 710 -23.46 -41.92 -1.08
N MET A 711 -22.73 -42.74 -0.33
CA MET A 711 -21.68 -42.28 0.58
C MET A 711 -20.53 -41.61 -0.17
N GLY A 712 -20.06 -42.19 -1.29
CA GLY A 712 -19.03 -41.56 -2.13
C GLY A 712 -19.45 -40.17 -2.60
N ASN A 713 -20.65 -40.05 -3.18
CA ASN A 713 -21.18 -38.74 -3.60
C ASN A 713 -21.34 -37.76 -2.42
N ALA A 714 -21.78 -38.23 -1.25
CA ALA A 714 -21.98 -37.37 -0.10
C ALA A 714 -20.65 -36.82 0.46
N ALA A 715 -19.62 -37.67 0.54
CA ALA A 715 -18.28 -37.25 0.93
C ALA A 715 -17.69 -36.25 -0.07
N THR A 716 -17.86 -36.48 -1.38
CA THR A 716 -17.42 -35.52 -2.40
C THR A 716 -18.17 -34.19 -2.32
N MET A 717 -19.49 -34.18 -2.08
CA MET A 717 -20.24 -32.93 -1.87
C MET A 717 -19.77 -32.18 -0.63
N ALA A 718 -19.52 -32.89 0.48
CA ALA A 718 -18.93 -32.28 1.68
C ALA A 718 -17.53 -31.71 1.39
N GLY A 719 -16.71 -32.45 0.62
CA GLY A 719 -15.43 -32.04 0.07
C GLY A 719 -15.49 -30.71 -0.67
N MET A 720 -16.39 -30.61 -1.65
CA MET A 720 -16.61 -29.39 -2.43
C MET A 720 -17.11 -28.21 -1.56
N ALA A 721 -17.89 -28.49 -0.51
CA ALA A 721 -18.34 -27.46 0.43
C ALA A 721 -17.15 -26.90 1.22
N PHE A 722 -16.37 -27.74 1.89
CA PHE A 722 -15.26 -27.26 2.72
C PHE A 722 -14.05 -26.78 1.89
N ALA A 723 -13.91 -27.23 0.64
CA ALA A 723 -12.95 -26.67 -0.33
C ALA A 723 -13.10 -25.15 -0.52
N ASN A 724 -14.29 -24.61 -0.25
CA ASN A 724 -14.62 -23.21 -0.45
C ASN A 724 -15.02 -22.49 0.86
N ALA A 725 -15.63 -23.19 1.81
CA ALA A 725 -15.99 -22.64 3.13
C ALA A 725 -14.90 -22.83 4.20
N PHE A 726 -13.88 -23.66 3.92
CA PHE A 726 -12.90 -24.15 4.89
C PHE A 726 -13.54 -25.01 5.99
N LEU A 727 -12.68 -25.51 6.90
CA LEU A 727 -13.06 -26.29 8.08
C LEU A 727 -12.83 -25.46 9.34
N GLY A 728 -13.27 -25.98 10.48
CA GLY A 728 -13.26 -25.25 11.75
C GLY A 728 -12.34 -25.89 12.79
N VAL A 729 -12.62 -25.54 14.05
CA VAL A 729 -11.81 -25.95 15.20
C VAL A 729 -11.91 -27.46 15.48
N CYS A 730 -12.95 -28.17 15.02
CA CYS A 730 -13.02 -29.63 15.14
C CYS A 730 -11.85 -30.28 14.40
N HIS A 731 -11.60 -29.87 13.15
CA HIS A 731 -10.46 -30.38 12.39
C HIS A 731 -9.13 -29.97 12.99
N SER A 732 -8.98 -28.71 13.42
CA SER A 732 -7.79 -28.25 14.13
C SER A 732 -7.45 -29.16 15.31
N MET A 733 -8.47 -29.49 16.12
CA MET A 733 -8.30 -30.34 17.28
C MET A 733 -8.06 -31.81 16.90
N ALA A 734 -8.75 -32.32 15.90
CA ALA A 734 -8.64 -33.69 15.43
C ALA A 734 -7.27 -33.99 14.79
N HIS A 735 -6.68 -33.04 14.05
CA HIS A 735 -5.34 -33.16 13.48
C HIS A 735 -4.31 -33.46 14.57
N LYS A 736 -4.35 -32.69 15.67
CA LYS A 736 -3.37 -32.84 16.75
C LYS A 736 -3.68 -34.05 17.62
N LEU A 737 -4.94 -34.30 17.94
CA LEU A 737 -5.35 -35.51 18.67
C LEU A 737 -4.90 -36.81 17.96
N GLY A 738 -5.10 -36.88 16.65
CA GLY A 738 -4.64 -38.02 15.84
C GLY A 738 -3.12 -38.14 15.80
N ALA A 739 -2.39 -37.03 15.68
CA ALA A 739 -0.92 -37.01 15.62
C ALA A 739 -0.27 -37.45 16.94
N PHE A 740 -0.74 -36.94 18.09
CA PHE A 740 -0.16 -37.22 19.41
C PHE A 740 -0.53 -38.60 19.96
N HIS A 741 -1.70 -39.15 19.59
CA HIS A 741 -2.24 -40.37 20.20
C HIS A 741 -2.59 -41.48 19.21
N HIS A 742 -2.16 -41.35 17.95
CA HIS A 742 -2.32 -42.36 16.89
C HIS A 742 -3.77 -42.81 16.65
N LEU A 743 -4.72 -41.89 16.82
CA LEU A 743 -6.13 -42.14 16.50
C LEU A 743 -6.38 -41.90 15.01
N PRO A 744 -7.18 -42.77 14.34
CA PRO A 744 -7.62 -42.49 12.97
C PRO A 744 -8.34 -41.14 12.88
N HIS A 745 -8.07 -40.37 11.83
CA HIS A 745 -8.54 -38.98 11.71
C HIS A 745 -10.06 -38.83 11.88
N GLY A 746 -10.86 -39.62 11.16
CA GLY A 746 -12.32 -39.58 11.29
C GLY A 746 -12.83 -39.96 12.68
N VAL A 747 -12.08 -40.77 13.45
CA VAL A 747 -12.40 -41.07 14.86
C VAL A 747 -12.09 -39.85 15.73
N ALA A 748 -10.95 -39.19 15.53
CA ALA A 748 -10.60 -37.97 16.25
C ALA A 748 -11.65 -36.86 16.02
N ASN A 749 -12.10 -36.67 14.77
CA ASN A 749 -13.22 -35.76 14.45
C ASN A 749 -14.52 -36.16 15.16
N ALA A 750 -14.87 -37.45 15.15
CA ALA A 750 -16.07 -37.96 15.80
C ALA A 750 -16.12 -37.70 17.32
N LEU A 751 -14.95 -37.74 17.98
CA LEU A 751 -14.79 -37.49 19.41
C LEU A 751 -14.89 -36.00 19.78
N MET A 752 -14.61 -35.10 18.83
CA MET A 752 -14.62 -33.66 19.09
C MET A 752 -15.92 -32.95 18.70
N ILE A 753 -16.63 -33.45 17.68
CA ILE A 753 -17.69 -32.69 17.00
C ILE A 753 -18.81 -32.22 17.93
N GLU A 754 -19.23 -33.01 18.93
CA GLU A 754 -20.31 -32.58 19.83
C GLU A 754 -19.93 -31.35 20.66
N TYR A 755 -18.68 -31.27 21.10
CA TYR A 755 -18.16 -30.16 21.89
C TYR A 755 -18.04 -28.90 21.04
N VAL A 756 -17.63 -29.06 19.77
CA VAL A 756 -17.51 -27.97 18.81
C VAL A 756 -18.88 -27.42 18.40
N LEU A 757 -19.90 -28.29 18.22
CA LEU A 757 -21.27 -27.85 17.96
C LEU A 757 -21.79 -26.94 19.08
N ARG A 758 -21.57 -27.33 20.34
CA ARG A 758 -21.94 -26.52 21.52
C ARG A 758 -21.15 -25.21 21.57
N PHE A 759 -19.84 -25.31 21.42
CA PHE A 759 -18.94 -24.17 21.45
C PHE A 759 -19.30 -23.12 20.39
N ASN A 760 -19.60 -23.55 19.17
CA ASN A 760 -19.93 -22.66 18.06
C ASN A 760 -21.34 -22.05 18.15
N ALA A 761 -22.26 -22.71 18.87
CA ALA A 761 -23.65 -22.28 18.99
C ALA A 761 -23.88 -21.17 20.04
N GLU A 762 -22.88 -20.82 20.84
CA GLU A 762 -22.99 -19.72 21.81
C GLU A 762 -23.26 -18.39 21.09
N GLU A 763 -24.41 -17.77 21.39
CA GLU A 763 -24.82 -16.49 20.79
C GLU A 763 -24.02 -15.29 21.34
N VAL A 764 -23.34 -15.47 22.48
CA VAL A 764 -22.47 -14.47 23.10
C VAL A 764 -21.04 -15.02 23.18
N PRO A 765 -20.34 -15.21 22.04
CA PRO A 765 -19.01 -15.79 22.05
C PRO A 765 -18.00 -14.86 22.73
N SER A 766 -17.04 -15.45 23.44
CA SER A 766 -15.89 -14.75 24.03
C SER A 766 -15.08 -13.99 22.97
N LYS A 767 -14.94 -14.56 21.77
CA LYS A 767 -14.38 -13.93 20.58
C LYS A 767 -15.12 -14.38 19.33
N MET A 768 -15.49 -13.42 18.49
CA MET A 768 -16.04 -13.68 17.16
C MET A 768 -14.91 -14.06 16.20
N GLY A 769 -15.19 -14.97 15.26
CA GLY A 769 -14.30 -15.18 14.14
C GLY A 769 -14.14 -13.89 13.31
N THR A 770 -12.97 -13.72 12.68
CA THR A 770 -12.59 -12.48 11.99
C THR A 770 -12.64 -12.64 10.47
N PHE A 771 -13.82 -12.45 9.87
CA PHE A 771 -13.97 -12.38 8.42
C PHE A 771 -15.09 -11.41 7.99
N PRO A 772 -14.92 -10.58 6.93
CA PRO A 772 -15.90 -9.54 6.58
C PRO A 772 -17.32 -10.03 6.25
N GLN A 773 -17.52 -11.29 5.86
CA GLN A 773 -18.84 -11.86 5.58
C GLN A 773 -19.57 -12.34 6.84
N TYR A 774 -18.82 -12.63 7.92
CA TYR A 774 -19.42 -13.03 9.18
C TYR A 774 -19.87 -11.76 9.91
N ALA A 775 -21.16 -11.44 9.81
CA ALA A 775 -21.70 -10.17 10.31
C ALA A 775 -21.94 -10.17 11.83
N TYR A 776 -22.46 -11.26 12.37
CA TYR A 776 -22.79 -11.45 13.78
C TYR A 776 -22.89 -12.96 14.09
N PRO A 777 -22.84 -13.36 15.38
CA PRO A 777 -23.04 -14.76 15.78
C PRO A 777 -24.41 -15.28 15.33
N HIS A 778 -24.43 -16.36 14.54
CA HIS A 778 -25.68 -16.96 14.06
C HIS A 778 -25.62 -18.48 13.89
N THR A 779 -24.58 -19.14 14.41
CA THR A 779 -24.37 -20.58 14.22
C THR A 779 -25.46 -21.44 14.85
N LEU A 780 -26.08 -21.01 15.96
CA LEU A 780 -27.19 -21.74 16.59
C LEU A 780 -28.35 -21.94 15.59
N ALA A 781 -28.78 -20.86 14.95
CA ALA A 781 -29.82 -20.89 13.93
C ALA A 781 -29.43 -21.77 12.73
N ARG A 782 -28.14 -21.73 12.33
CA ARG A 782 -27.61 -22.58 11.26
C ARG A 782 -27.68 -24.07 11.61
N TYR A 783 -27.29 -24.47 12.83
CA TYR A 783 -27.43 -25.85 13.27
C TYR A 783 -28.90 -26.28 13.43
N ALA A 784 -29.79 -25.35 13.82
CA ALA A 784 -31.23 -25.60 13.82
C ALA A 784 -31.78 -25.86 12.41
N GLU A 785 -31.28 -25.16 11.40
CA GLU A 785 -31.63 -25.40 9.99
C GLU A 785 -31.14 -26.77 9.50
N VAL A 786 -29.93 -27.19 9.91
CA VAL A 786 -29.45 -28.57 9.66
C VAL A 786 -30.41 -29.58 10.27
N ALA A 787 -30.85 -29.38 11.52
CA ALA A 787 -31.80 -30.25 12.18
C ALA A 787 -33.13 -30.33 11.40
N ASP A 788 -33.67 -29.19 10.97
CA ASP A 788 -34.90 -29.12 10.17
C ASP A 788 -34.75 -29.86 8.83
N TYR A 789 -33.63 -29.68 8.14
CA TYR A 789 -33.34 -30.33 6.86
C TYR A 789 -33.25 -31.85 6.97
N LEU A 790 -32.74 -32.35 8.10
CA LEU A 790 -32.71 -33.77 8.46
C LEU A 790 -34.05 -34.30 9.01
N GLY A 791 -35.04 -33.43 9.22
CA GLY A 791 -36.34 -33.80 9.78
C GLY A 791 -36.35 -33.97 11.31
N ILE A 792 -35.28 -33.57 11.99
CA ILE A 792 -35.13 -33.61 13.44
C ILE A 792 -35.95 -32.47 14.05
N LYS A 793 -36.86 -32.79 14.98
CA LYS A 793 -37.80 -31.82 15.56
C LYS A 793 -37.25 -31.19 16.84
N GLY A 794 -37.70 -29.98 17.16
CA GLY A 794 -37.44 -29.26 18.43
C GLY A 794 -38.32 -28.02 18.51
N LYS A 795 -38.61 -27.50 19.71
CA LYS A 795 -39.52 -26.36 19.90
C LYS A 795 -38.86 -25.01 19.61
N ASN A 796 -37.54 -24.95 19.74
CA ASN A 796 -36.70 -23.78 19.47
C ASN A 796 -35.32 -24.24 18.99
N ASP A 797 -34.48 -23.30 18.59
CA ASP A 797 -33.17 -23.59 17.99
C ASP A 797 -32.21 -24.30 18.96
N GLY A 798 -32.26 -23.97 20.25
CA GLY A 798 -31.50 -24.66 21.29
C GLY A 798 -31.87 -26.14 21.41
N GLU A 799 -33.17 -26.45 21.47
CA GLU A 799 -33.65 -27.84 21.51
C GLU A 799 -33.34 -28.60 20.21
N LYS A 800 -33.41 -27.91 19.06
CA LYS A 800 -33.01 -28.49 17.77
C LYS A 800 -31.52 -28.82 17.73
N LEU A 801 -30.65 -27.96 18.27
CA LEU A 801 -29.23 -28.24 18.41
C LEU A 801 -28.97 -29.47 19.28
N GLU A 802 -29.60 -29.56 20.46
CA GLU A 802 -29.47 -30.74 21.33
C GLU A 802 -29.91 -32.02 20.62
N ASN A 803 -31.03 -31.97 19.90
CA ASN A 803 -31.55 -33.13 19.17
C ASN A 803 -30.67 -33.48 17.95
N LEU A 804 -30.04 -32.49 17.31
CA LEU A 804 -29.03 -32.72 16.27
C LEU A 804 -27.80 -33.42 16.85
N ILE A 805 -27.26 -32.93 17.98
CA ILE A 805 -26.14 -33.56 18.68
C ILE A 805 -26.49 -35.00 19.08
N ALA A 806 -27.69 -35.22 19.61
CA ALA A 806 -28.18 -36.56 19.94
C ALA A 806 -28.25 -37.47 18.72
N ALA A 807 -28.72 -36.97 17.57
CA ALA A 807 -28.78 -37.72 16.32
C ALA A 807 -27.39 -38.06 15.77
N VAL A 808 -26.43 -37.12 15.83
CA VAL A 808 -25.03 -37.36 15.47
C VAL A 808 -24.40 -38.42 16.40
N ASN A 809 -24.65 -38.32 17.71
CA ASN A 809 -24.16 -39.31 18.69
C ASN A 809 -24.78 -40.70 18.46
N ALA A 810 -26.08 -40.78 18.15
CA ALA A 810 -26.75 -42.04 17.81
C ALA A 810 -26.20 -42.64 16.50
N LEU A 811 -25.89 -41.82 15.50
CA LEU A 811 -25.26 -42.28 14.26
C LEU A 811 -23.86 -42.84 14.52
N LYS A 812 -23.03 -42.13 15.31
CA LYS A 812 -21.70 -42.60 15.77
C LYS A 812 -21.78 -43.97 16.45
N GLU A 813 -22.70 -44.12 17.41
CA GLU A 813 -22.91 -45.38 18.12
C GLU A 813 -23.38 -46.50 17.17
N ARG A 814 -24.29 -46.20 16.23
CA ARG A 814 -24.83 -47.17 15.25
C ARG A 814 -23.75 -47.79 14.36
N VAL A 815 -22.68 -47.04 14.07
CA VAL A 815 -21.54 -47.48 13.23
C VAL A 815 -20.31 -47.87 14.07
N GLY A 816 -20.46 -47.98 15.38
CA GLY A 816 -19.44 -48.54 16.27
C GLY A 816 -18.31 -47.59 16.68
N ILE A 817 -18.53 -46.27 16.63
CA ILE A 817 -17.61 -45.29 17.22
C ILE A 817 -17.79 -45.24 18.74
N LYS A 818 -16.69 -45.34 19.49
CA LYS A 818 -16.69 -45.27 20.95
C LYS A 818 -16.90 -43.83 21.43
N LYS A 819 -17.34 -43.65 22.68
CA LYS A 819 -17.84 -42.35 23.17
C LYS A 819 -16.73 -41.38 23.57
N THR A 820 -15.60 -41.89 24.05
CA THR A 820 -14.54 -41.06 24.65
C THR A 820 -13.16 -41.39 24.12
N ILE A 821 -12.22 -40.44 24.22
CA ILE A 821 -10.80 -40.66 23.89
C ILE A 821 -10.23 -41.81 24.73
N ARG A 822 -10.60 -41.88 26.01
CA ARG A 822 -10.17 -42.93 26.95
C ARG A 822 -10.58 -44.34 26.50
N GLU A 823 -11.77 -44.50 25.94
CA GLU A 823 -12.26 -45.80 25.45
C GLU A 823 -11.46 -46.34 24.25
N TYR A 824 -10.70 -45.48 23.55
CA TYR A 824 -9.78 -45.88 22.49
C TYR A 824 -8.37 -46.26 23.00
N GLY A 825 -8.15 -46.29 24.31
CA GLY A 825 -6.91 -46.79 24.92
C GLY A 825 -5.81 -45.76 25.09
N VAL A 826 -6.13 -44.46 24.99
CA VAL A 826 -5.19 -43.37 25.31
C VAL A 826 -5.01 -43.30 26.83
N ASP A 827 -3.76 -43.39 27.31
CA ASP A 827 -3.42 -43.30 28.72
C ASP A 827 -3.62 -41.88 29.27
N GLU A 828 -4.15 -41.77 30.49
CA GLU A 828 -4.51 -40.48 31.09
C GLU A 828 -3.28 -39.62 31.38
N LYS A 829 -2.19 -40.22 31.87
CA LYS A 829 -0.97 -39.46 32.17
C LYS A 829 -0.34 -38.95 30.88
N ALA A 830 -0.29 -39.79 29.85
CA ALA A 830 0.21 -39.41 28.53
C ALA A 830 -0.63 -38.28 27.89
N PHE A 831 -1.96 -38.36 27.99
CA PHE A 831 -2.87 -37.33 27.49
C PHE A 831 -2.67 -36.00 28.21
N ILE A 832 -2.69 -35.99 29.55
CA ILE A 832 -2.50 -34.76 30.33
C ILE A 832 -1.11 -34.15 30.09
N ALA A 833 -0.07 -34.97 29.92
CA ALA A 833 1.29 -34.49 29.67
C ALA A 833 1.47 -33.78 28.32
N THR A 834 0.64 -34.12 27.32
CA THR A 834 0.73 -33.56 25.95
C THR A 834 -0.35 -32.51 25.66
N LEU A 835 -1.31 -32.33 26.56
CA LEU A 835 -2.50 -31.49 26.37
C LEU A 835 -2.18 -30.02 26.07
N ASP A 836 -1.20 -29.42 26.74
CA ASP A 836 -0.84 -28.00 26.54
C ASP A 836 -0.24 -27.76 25.14
N GLU A 837 0.73 -28.59 24.75
CA GLU A 837 1.33 -28.52 23.41
C GLU A 837 0.31 -28.83 22.32
N MET A 838 -0.53 -29.86 22.51
CA MET A 838 -1.60 -30.21 21.60
C MET A 838 -2.61 -29.05 21.43
N THR A 839 -2.91 -28.32 22.51
CA THR A 839 -3.79 -27.15 22.50
C THR A 839 -3.18 -25.99 21.71
N GLU A 840 -1.91 -25.68 21.94
CA GLU A 840 -1.20 -24.62 21.21
C GLU A 840 -1.10 -24.95 19.72
N GLN A 841 -0.74 -26.18 19.38
CA GLN A 841 -0.67 -26.60 17.98
C GLN A 841 -2.04 -26.59 17.30
N ALA A 842 -3.12 -26.96 18.00
CA ALA A 842 -4.48 -26.90 17.46
C ALA A 842 -4.90 -25.44 17.20
N PHE A 843 -4.55 -24.53 18.10
CA PHE A 843 -4.79 -23.10 17.88
C PHE A 843 -4.02 -22.55 16.66
N ASP A 844 -2.79 -23.00 16.44
CA ASP A 844 -1.95 -22.62 15.27
C ASP A 844 -2.31 -23.35 13.96
N ASP A 845 -3.33 -24.20 13.97
CA ASP A 845 -3.79 -24.90 12.77
C ASP A 845 -4.53 -23.95 11.79
N GLN A 846 -4.35 -24.17 10.49
CA GLN A 846 -4.95 -23.37 9.42
C GLN A 846 -6.49 -23.35 9.47
N CYS A 847 -7.14 -24.39 10.01
CA CYS A 847 -8.59 -24.47 10.10
C CYS A 847 -9.17 -23.53 11.18
N THR A 848 -8.40 -23.21 12.22
CA THR A 848 -8.86 -22.40 13.36
C THR A 848 -9.34 -21.01 12.93
N GLY A 849 -8.66 -20.43 11.93
CA GLY A 849 -8.97 -19.10 11.41
C GLY A 849 -10.32 -18.98 10.71
N ALA A 850 -10.93 -20.08 10.27
CA ALA A 850 -12.22 -20.08 9.56
C ALA A 850 -13.42 -20.38 10.50
N ASN A 851 -13.17 -20.74 11.75
CA ASN A 851 -14.22 -21.10 12.72
C ASN A 851 -15.08 -19.86 13.10
N PRO A 852 -16.42 -19.98 13.19
CA PRO A 852 -17.31 -18.83 13.48
C PRO A 852 -17.07 -18.19 14.85
N ARG A 853 -16.61 -18.98 15.82
CA ARG A 853 -16.15 -18.50 17.12
C ARG A 853 -14.65 -18.69 17.20
N TYR A 854 -13.88 -17.62 17.33
CA TYR A 854 -12.43 -17.76 17.42
C TYR A 854 -12.06 -18.29 18.82
N PRO A 855 -11.42 -19.46 18.94
CA PRO A 855 -11.24 -20.08 20.25
C PRO A 855 -10.13 -19.42 21.08
N LEU A 856 -10.29 -19.47 22.41
CA LEU A 856 -9.19 -19.33 23.35
C LEU A 856 -8.49 -20.68 23.55
N LEU A 857 -7.19 -20.66 23.84
CA LEU A 857 -6.44 -21.88 24.21
C LEU A 857 -7.11 -22.62 25.37
N SER A 858 -7.63 -21.89 26.37
CA SER A 858 -8.34 -22.48 27.51
C SER A 858 -9.62 -23.22 27.10
N GLU A 859 -10.34 -22.73 26.07
CA GLU A 859 -11.58 -23.35 25.58
C GLU A 859 -11.28 -24.61 24.75
N ILE A 860 -10.21 -24.59 23.93
CA ILE A 860 -9.71 -25.79 23.23
C ILE A 860 -9.30 -26.86 24.26
N LYS A 861 -8.51 -26.47 25.26
CA LYS A 861 -8.08 -27.36 26.34
C LYS A 861 -9.26 -27.97 27.10
N GLU A 862 -10.29 -27.17 27.39
CA GLU A 862 -11.52 -27.64 28.04
C GLU A 862 -12.26 -28.65 27.17
N MET A 863 -12.43 -28.40 25.87
CA MET A 863 -13.08 -29.32 24.95
C MET A 863 -12.34 -30.67 24.85
N TYR A 864 -10.99 -30.66 24.81
CA TYR A 864 -10.20 -31.89 24.88
C TYR A 864 -10.44 -32.67 26.18
N LEU A 865 -10.45 -31.99 27.33
CA LEU A 865 -10.72 -32.62 28.62
C LEU A 865 -12.12 -33.23 28.67
N LYS A 866 -13.13 -32.52 28.17
CA LYS A 866 -14.50 -33.05 28.10
C LYS A 866 -14.58 -34.30 27.23
N ALA A 867 -13.97 -34.28 26.04
CA ALA A 867 -13.90 -35.43 25.13
C ALA A 867 -13.14 -36.62 25.72
N TYR A 868 -12.13 -36.38 26.56
CA TYR A 868 -11.40 -37.44 27.24
C TYR A 868 -12.24 -38.14 28.30
N TYR A 869 -12.99 -37.38 29.10
CA TYR A 869 -13.77 -37.91 30.22
C TYR A 869 -15.24 -38.23 29.89
N GLY A 870 -15.75 -37.83 28.72
CA GLY A 870 -17.16 -38.00 28.34
C GLY A 870 -18.12 -37.14 29.17
N LYS A 871 -17.74 -35.89 29.43
CA LYS A 871 -18.49 -34.94 30.28
C LYS A 871 -19.30 -33.93 29.49
#